data_AF-A0A1W9UN48-F1
#
_entry.id   AF-A0A1W9UN48-F1
#
_cell.length_a   1.000
_cell.length_b   1.000
_cell.length_c   1.000
_cell.angle_alpha   90.00
_cell.angle_beta   90.00
_cell.angle_gamma   90.00
#
_symmetry.space_group_name_H-M   'P 1'
#
loop_
_entity.id
_entity.type
_entity.pdbx_description
1 polymer ?
#
loop_
_entity_poly.entity_id
_entity_poly.type
_entity_poly.pdbx_seq_one_letter_code
_entity_poly.pdbx_strand_id
1 'polypeptide(L)'
;MKLTLTNISLKYPKLIIVAILAIMLGFLMQFPKVQFDNDPENMLSSQEPVRIFHHEIKQAYALYDFVIVGVVNEENPAGVFNVDTLGRLHRLTQQLINVQRSDSGLPVVVVPATATAAEQRIELDLTPTKKWEYWLGKIFSHEANALFDEQGHSVIIGHEMMAPSVVDNIKQSEMGSLKIEYLMENPPQTAAQALQIRDDAMNNPLYQGTLVSEDEKAACLYIPIVAKPYSYNVARLVRALTADWPAQDQVLITGLPVAEDTFGVEMLLQMATSAPLAGLAIFLLLFMFFRNLSLIMAPMFVAMFSVISAMGLLIGLGYDVHIMSSMIAIFLMPIAVADAVHILSEFFDSYSRFNNKAETIRYVIGHLFKPMLYTSLTTIAGFASLAFTPIPPVQVFGLHVAFGVAVAWLLSMTLIPAYIMLFVSKQRLAKLPLKKQTNSAAAESLSLLARMGNLSQKWSGTILIIALILVGISAYGISQIKVNDNPVKWFTTDHEIRVADDILNHHFGGTYTAYLTFEEVRPQACDCEKKSHLIEAQARKRFTAHSPKETEEFIAKLHQLSDQRAKLAGCDVSECFYQLLQEADRLDQKILAGWNLLADEINYLDPADLTTTTLPIRLQTVASDVGDELPLLLAQLSAQHELVGEPLQDAALTICETHLNQSYRSFVVEMQAEVTAPPFKQPKMLRYIEDLQEHLQQSGLVGKTTSVVDALKKANFELNYAEAPAGVNALVLESYAARNRTHYAVPENAAAVGQVFVQLEGMKKKDSLFHMVTRDYRKVNIWIQLKSGDNRDMEACSARLCGVP
;
A
#
# COMPACT_ATOMS: atom_id res chain seq x y z
N MET A 1 -10.91 38.36 -41.98
CA MET A 1 -11.13 37.15 -41.16
C MET A 1 -12.61 36.83 -40.94
N LYS A 2 -13.40 37.72 -40.31
CA LYS A 2 -14.80 37.49 -39.89
C LYS A 2 -15.74 36.83 -40.92
N LEU A 3 -15.71 37.27 -42.18
CA LEU A 3 -16.53 36.68 -43.26
C LEU A 3 -15.73 35.78 -44.20
N THR A 4 -14.40 35.72 -44.03
CA THR A 4 -13.52 34.99 -44.94
C THR A 4 -13.71 33.47 -44.79
N LEU A 5 -13.70 32.97 -43.56
CA LEU A 5 -14.00 31.56 -43.21
C LEU A 5 -15.41 31.15 -43.68
N THR A 6 -16.40 32.00 -43.41
CA THR A 6 -17.79 31.78 -43.80
C THR A 6 -17.95 31.75 -45.32
N ASN A 7 -17.32 32.68 -46.04
CA ASN A 7 -17.43 32.77 -47.50
C ASN A 7 -16.84 31.53 -48.20
N ILE A 8 -15.78 30.93 -47.65
CA ILE A 8 -15.26 29.65 -48.16
C ILE A 8 -16.32 28.55 -48.00
N SER A 9 -16.95 28.48 -46.83
CA SER A 9 -18.01 27.51 -46.52
C SER A 9 -19.26 27.70 -47.38
N LEU A 10 -19.58 28.94 -47.76
CA LEU A 10 -20.66 29.25 -48.69
C LEU A 10 -20.33 28.89 -50.15
N LYS A 11 -19.06 29.05 -50.56
CA LYS A 11 -18.63 28.81 -51.95
C LYS A 11 -18.38 27.32 -52.23
N TYR A 12 -17.81 26.59 -51.27
CA TYR A 12 -17.43 25.17 -51.42
C TYR A 12 -17.99 24.28 -50.29
N PRO A 13 -19.32 24.26 -50.06
CA PRO A 13 -19.89 23.57 -48.91
C PRO A 13 -19.65 22.04 -48.93
N LYS A 14 -19.66 21.41 -50.11
CA LYS A 14 -19.36 19.96 -50.22
C LYS A 14 -17.92 19.65 -49.83
N LEU A 15 -16.97 20.46 -50.30
CA LEU A 15 -15.54 20.31 -50.01
C LEU A 15 -15.29 20.40 -48.50
N ILE A 16 -15.90 21.37 -47.82
CA ILE A 16 -15.77 21.55 -46.37
C ILE A 16 -16.27 20.32 -45.62
N ILE A 17 -17.44 19.78 -45.97
CA ILE A 17 -17.98 18.59 -45.30
C ILE A 17 -17.08 17.37 -45.53
N VAL A 18 -16.60 17.16 -46.75
CA VAL A 18 -15.67 16.05 -47.05
C VAL A 18 -14.35 16.22 -46.28
N ALA A 19 -13.79 17.42 -46.24
CA ALA A 19 -12.56 17.70 -45.52
C ALA A 19 -12.72 17.46 -44.01
N ILE A 20 -13.83 17.90 -43.41
CA ILE A 20 -14.15 17.64 -42.01
C ILE A 20 -14.29 16.13 -41.79
N LEU A 21 -15.06 15.40 -42.60
CA LEU A 21 -15.19 13.94 -42.46
C LEU A 21 -13.84 13.22 -42.57
N ALA A 22 -12.94 13.67 -43.45
CA ALA A 22 -11.59 13.11 -43.57
C ALA A 22 -10.75 13.37 -42.31
N ILE A 23 -10.80 14.58 -41.73
CA ILE A 23 -10.13 14.90 -40.47
C ILE A 23 -10.71 14.07 -39.32
N MET A 24 -12.04 13.91 -39.27
CA MET A 24 -12.72 13.08 -38.27
C MET A 24 -12.20 11.64 -38.32
N LEU A 25 -12.06 11.10 -39.54
CA LEU A 25 -11.53 9.76 -39.73
C LEU A 25 -10.08 9.65 -39.22
N GLY A 26 -9.24 10.66 -39.47
CA GLY A 26 -7.87 10.71 -38.95
C GLY A 26 -7.77 10.65 -37.42
N PHE A 27 -8.68 11.34 -36.71
CA PHE A 27 -8.78 11.25 -35.26
C PHE A 27 -9.37 9.91 -34.79
N LEU A 28 -10.39 9.39 -35.47
CA LEU A 28 -10.97 8.07 -35.17
C LEU A 28 -9.94 6.95 -35.32
N MET A 29 -9.02 7.05 -36.28
CA MET A 29 -7.95 6.07 -36.47
C MET A 29 -6.94 6.02 -35.29
N GLN A 30 -6.96 6.97 -34.36
CA GLN A 30 -6.14 6.91 -33.15
C GLN A 30 -6.75 6.05 -32.05
N PHE A 31 -8.08 5.88 -32.01
CA PHE A 31 -8.77 5.17 -30.94
C PHE A 31 -8.29 3.73 -30.67
N PRO A 32 -7.85 2.93 -31.67
CA PRO A 32 -7.27 1.60 -31.40
C PRO A 32 -6.00 1.62 -30.54
N LYS A 33 -5.34 2.78 -30.37
CA LYS A 33 -4.14 2.95 -29.55
C LYS A 33 -4.45 3.39 -28.11
N VAL A 34 -5.74 3.42 -27.73
CA VAL A 34 -6.15 3.88 -26.41
C VAL A 34 -5.52 3.01 -25.32
N GLN A 35 -4.94 3.67 -24.33
CA GLN A 35 -4.42 3.08 -23.11
C GLN A 35 -5.12 3.76 -21.94
N PHE A 36 -5.35 3.02 -20.86
CA PHE A 36 -6.02 3.53 -19.67
C PHE A 36 -5.03 3.52 -18.51
N ASP A 37 -5.01 4.63 -17.78
CA ASP A 37 -4.23 4.78 -16.56
C ASP A 37 -5.18 5.12 -15.41
N ASN A 38 -5.36 4.14 -14.55
CA ASN A 38 -6.20 4.16 -13.37
C ASN A 38 -5.38 4.13 -12.07
N ASP A 39 -4.05 4.25 -12.14
CA ASP A 39 -3.19 4.29 -10.96
C ASP A 39 -3.12 5.73 -10.42
N PRO A 40 -3.62 5.99 -9.19
CA PRO A 40 -3.51 7.30 -8.57
C PRO A 40 -2.06 7.77 -8.38
N GLU A 41 -1.07 6.87 -8.33
CA GLU A 41 0.36 7.25 -8.25
C GLU A 41 0.79 8.08 -9.47
N ASN A 42 0.17 7.86 -10.63
CA ASN A 42 0.43 8.63 -11.86
C ASN A 42 -0.25 10.00 -11.86
N MET A 43 -1.07 10.33 -10.85
CA MET A 43 -1.51 11.71 -10.62
C MET A 43 -0.38 12.61 -10.12
N LEU A 44 0.70 12.03 -9.59
CA LEU A 44 1.91 12.73 -9.22
C LEU A 44 2.95 12.63 -10.33
N SER A 45 3.71 13.71 -10.53
CA SER A 45 4.86 13.71 -11.44
C SER A 45 5.84 12.60 -11.04
N SER A 46 6.49 11.97 -12.02
CA SER A 46 7.55 10.99 -11.77
C SER A 46 8.77 11.58 -11.05
N GLN A 47 8.85 12.91 -10.98
CA GLN A 47 9.89 13.65 -10.26
C GLN A 47 9.50 14.01 -8.81
N GLU A 48 8.28 13.69 -8.38
CA GLU A 48 7.86 13.98 -7.00
C GLU A 48 8.66 13.12 -6.00
N PRO A 49 9.29 13.73 -4.97
CA PRO A 49 10.14 13.02 -4.02
C PRO A 49 9.44 11.83 -3.35
N VAL A 50 8.15 11.98 -3.02
CA VAL A 50 7.37 10.91 -2.37
C VAL A 50 7.18 9.69 -3.28
N ARG A 51 7.04 9.90 -4.60
CA ARG A 51 6.88 8.82 -5.57
C ARG A 51 8.21 8.10 -5.82
N ILE A 52 9.32 8.84 -5.90
CA ILE A 52 10.66 8.27 -5.99
C ILE A 52 10.95 7.41 -4.76
N PHE A 53 10.73 7.97 -3.57
CA PHE A 53 10.89 7.27 -2.31
C PHE A 53 10.05 5.99 -2.25
N HIS A 54 8.76 6.07 -2.62
CA HIS A 54 7.87 4.90 -2.65
C HIS A 54 8.42 3.77 -3.55
N HIS A 55 8.89 4.09 -4.77
CA HIS A 55 9.49 3.10 -5.66
C HIS A 55 10.81 2.54 -5.13
N GLU A 56 11.67 3.38 -4.56
CA GLU A 56 12.94 2.94 -3.95
C GLU A 56 12.70 1.97 -2.78
N ILE A 57 11.71 2.26 -1.92
CA ILE A 57 11.35 1.38 -0.80
C ILE A 57 10.74 0.07 -1.31
N LYS A 58 9.82 0.12 -2.29
CA LYS A 58 9.28 -1.11 -2.90
C LYS A 58 10.39 -2.00 -3.46
N GLN A 59 11.40 -1.42 -4.12
CA GLN A 59 12.53 -2.18 -4.66
C GLN A 59 13.49 -2.68 -3.56
N ALA A 60 13.84 -1.83 -2.60
CA ALA A 60 14.82 -2.15 -1.56
C ALA A 60 14.36 -3.29 -0.63
N TYR A 61 13.04 -3.37 -0.40
CA TYR A 61 12.42 -4.35 0.50
C TYR A 61 11.59 -5.40 -0.25
N ALA A 62 11.66 -5.46 -1.59
CA ALA A 62 10.84 -6.36 -2.41
C ALA A 62 9.34 -6.33 -2.04
N LEU A 63 8.78 -5.14 -1.84
CA LEU A 63 7.37 -4.99 -1.44
C LEU A 63 6.47 -5.12 -2.66
N TYR A 64 5.38 -5.86 -2.49
CA TYR A 64 4.39 -6.10 -3.52
C TYR A 64 3.06 -5.43 -3.19
N ASP A 65 2.28 -5.16 -4.23
CA ASP A 65 0.88 -4.81 -4.07
C ASP A 65 0.07 -6.09 -3.81
N PHE A 66 -0.94 -6.02 -2.92
CA PHE A 66 -1.70 -7.19 -2.50
C PHE A 66 -3.18 -7.07 -2.87
N VAL A 67 -3.74 -8.18 -3.34
CA VAL A 67 -5.18 -8.44 -3.26
C VAL A 67 -5.44 -9.08 -1.89
N ILE A 68 -6.30 -8.44 -1.08
CA ILE A 68 -6.63 -8.91 0.27
C ILE A 68 -7.94 -9.68 0.20
N VAL A 69 -7.92 -10.94 0.62
CA VAL A 69 -9.11 -11.79 0.71
C VAL A 69 -9.34 -12.11 2.17
N GLY A 70 -10.36 -11.49 2.77
CA GLY A 70 -10.82 -11.81 4.11
C GLY A 70 -11.93 -12.84 4.09
N VAL A 71 -11.92 -13.74 5.06
CA VAL A 71 -12.99 -14.71 5.30
C VAL A 71 -13.47 -14.49 6.72
N VAL A 72 -14.77 -14.22 6.88
CA VAL A 72 -15.40 -13.97 8.17
C VAL A 72 -16.43 -15.05 8.45
N ASN A 73 -16.39 -15.62 9.65
CA ASN A 73 -17.39 -16.57 10.14
C ASN A 73 -17.82 -16.19 11.55
N GLU A 74 -18.96 -15.50 11.66
CA GLU A 74 -19.55 -15.12 12.95
C GLU A 74 -20.47 -16.20 13.53
N GLU A 75 -21.00 -17.10 12.70
CA GLU A 75 -21.99 -18.10 13.09
C GLU A 75 -21.37 -19.26 13.89
N ASN A 76 -20.13 -19.66 13.57
CA ASN A 76 -19.44 -20.73 14.26
C ASN A 76 -18.87 -20.24 15.61
N PRO A 77 -19.07 -20.98 16.73
CA PRO A 77 -18.48 -20.64 18.01
C PRO A 77 -16.96 -20.46 17.97
N ALA A 78 -16.25 -21.30 17.21
CA ALA A 78 -14.80 -21.24 17.00
C ALA A 78 -14.37 -20.27 15.89
N GLY A 79 -15.32 -19.49 15.33
CA GLY A 79 -15.08 -18.55 14.25
C GLY A 79 -14.49 -19.23 13.01
N VAL A 80 -13.43 -18.65 12.45
CA VAL A 80 -12.72 -19.23 11.29
C VAL A 80 -11.85 -20.43 11.66
N PHE A 81 -11.54 -20.63 12.94
CA PHE A 81 -10.69 -21.74 13.43
C PHE A 81 -11.48 -23.03 13.63
N ASN A 82 -12.19 -23.43 12.57
CA ASN A 82 -12.87 -24.71 12.49
C ASN A 82 -12.33 -25.52 11.29
N VAL A 83 -12.57 -26.83 11.33
CA VAL A 83 -12.05 -27.78 10.34
C VAL A 83 -12.46 -27.41 8.91
N ASP A 84 -13.71 -27.00 8.72
CA ASP A 84 -14.25 -26.74 7.39
C ASP A 84 -13.71 -25.44 6.79
N THR A 85 -13.70 -24.35 7.56
CA THR A 85 -13.23 -23.03 7.11
C THR A 85 -11.72 -23.04 6.87
N LEU A 86 -10.92 -23.58 7.79
CA LEU A 86 -9.47 -23.73 7.60
C LEU A 86 -9.14 -24.66 6.43
N GLY A 87 -9.91 -25.74 6.24
CA GLY A 87 -9.79 -26.63 5.08
C GLY A 87 -10.07 -25.93 3.75
N ARG A 88 -11.09 -25.06 3.70
CA ARG A 88 -11.42 -24.22 2.53
C ARG A 88 -10.34 -23.17 2.26
N LEU A 89 -9.85 -22.48 3.29
CA LEU A 89 -8.72 -21.55 3.20
C LEU A 89 -7.47 -22.22 2.65
N HIS A 90 -7.13 -23.41 3.17
CA HIS A 90 -6.02 -24.22 2.67
C HIS A 90 -6.17 -24.54 1.19
N ARG A 91 -7.35 -25.03 0.80
CA ARG A 91 -7.65 -25.35 -0.61
C ARG A 91 -7.47 -24.12 -1.49
N LEU A 92 -8.06 -22.98 -1.12
CA LEU A 92 -7.93 -21.73 -1.88
C LEU A 92 -6.47 -21.30 -2.02
N THR A 93 -5.68 -21.36 -0.94
CA THR A 93 -4.24 -21.04 -0.98
C THR A 93 -3.51 -21.93 -2.00
N GLN A 94 -3.70 -23.25 -1.93
CA GLN A 94 -3.05 -24.18 -2.85
C GLN A 94 -3.50 -23.98 -4.29
N GLN A 95 -4.77 -23.66 -4.52
CA GLN A 95 -5.32 -23.37 -5.83
C GLN A 95 -4.73 -22.11 -6.46
N LEU A 96 -4.54 -21.05 -5.68
CA LEU A 96 -3.95 -19.79 -6.14
C LEU A 96 -2.45 -19.91 -6.44
N ILE A 97 -1.72 -20.69 -5.65
CA ILE A 97 -0.27 -20.94 -5.87
C ILE A 97 -0.05 -21.80 -7.11
N ASN A 98 -0.93 -22.77 -7.36
CA ASN A 98 -0.81 -23.73 -8.47
C ASN A 98 -1.67 -23.36 -9.69
N VAL A 99 -1.89 -22.06 -9.93
CA VAL A 99 -2.52 -21.57 -11.16
C VAL A 99 -1.58 -21.78 -12.34
N GLN A 100 -2.08 -22.43 -13.38
CA GLN A 100 -1.36 -22.74 -14.61
C GLN A 100 -2.16 -22.26 -15.83
N ARG A 101 -1.46 -21.98 -16.92
CA ARG A 101 -2.09 -21.63 -18.20
C ARG A 101 -2.41 -22.90 -18.99
N SER A 102 -3.65 -23.05 -19.44
CA SER A 102 -4.03 -24.10 -20.41
C SER A 102 -3.54 -23.78 -21.83
N ASP A 103 -3.60 -24.77 -22.71
CA ASP A 103 -3.38 -24.60 -24.16
C ASP A 103 -4.38 -23.60 -24.79
N SER A 104 -5.58 -23.46 -24.21
CA SER A 104 -6.62 -22.50 -24.63
C SER A 104 -6.34 -21.07 -24.10
N GLY A 105 -5.35 -20.90 -23.23
CA GLY A 105 -5.02 -19.64 -22.57
C GLY A 105 -5.84 -19.34 -21.31
N LEU A 106 -6.77 -20.21 -20.93
CA LEU A 106 -7.57 -20.10 -19.72
C LEU A 106 -6.79 -20.50 -18.46
N PRO A 107 -7.08 -19.89 -17.29
CA PRO A 107 -6.53 -20.32 -16.02
C PRO A 107 -7.03 -21.72 -15.66
N VAL A 108 -6.08 -22.61 -15.37
CA VAL A 108 -6.31 -23.95 -14.86
C VAL A 108 -5.74 -24.02 -13.47
N VAL A 109 -6.58 -24.42 -12.53
CA VAL A 109 -6.18 -24.66 -11.16
C VAL A 109 -5.93 -26.15 -10.99
N VAL A 110 -4.71 -26.49 -10.58
CA VAL A 110 -4.32 -27.87 -10.29
C VAL A 110 -4.51 -28.13 -8.80
N VAL A 111 -5.47 -28.99 -8.48
CA VAL A 111 -5.64 -29.52 -7.12
C VAL A 111 -4.81 -30.80 -7.04
N PRO A 112 -3.71 -30.82 -6.26
CA PRO A 112 -2.84 -31.98 -6.18
C PRO A 112 -3.60 -33.21 -5.66
N ALA A 113 -3.22 -34.39 -6.15
CA ALA A 113 -3.81 -35.65 -5.71
C ALA A 113 -3.60 -35.83 -4.20
N THR A 114 -4.65 -36.20 -3.48
CA THR A 114 -4.58 -36.62 -2.08
C THR A 114 -4.61 -38.14 -2.00
N ALA A 115 -4.32 -38.72 -0.84
CA ALA A 115 -4.37 -40.18 -0.64
C ALA A 115 -5.73 -40.81 -1.01
N THR A 116 -6.80 -40.00 -1.07
CA THR A 116 -8.19 -40.44 -1.33
C THR A 116 -8.79 -39.89 -2.62
N ALA A 117 -8.15 -38.93 -3.31
CA ALA A 117 -8.70 -38.30 -4.51
C ALA A 117 -7.62 -38.04 -5.56
N ALA A 118 -7.92 -38.35 -6.83
CA ALA A 118 -7.04 -38.08 -7.95
C ALA A 118 -6.81 -36.58 -8.16
N GLU A 119 -5.72 -36.22 -8.81
CA GLU A 119 -5.44 -34.84 -9.23
C GLU A 119 -6.61 -34.32 -10.07
N GLN A 120 -7.10 -33.12 -9.73
CA GLN A 120 -8.17 -32.46 -10.46
C GLN A 120 -7.63 -31.20 -11.11
N ARG A 121 -7.89 -31.04 -12.41
CA ARG A 121 -7.57 -29.83 -13.17
C ARG A 121 -8.88 -29.12 -13.48
N ILE A 122 -9.07 -27.95 -12.89
CA ILE A 122 -10.28 -27.15 -13.05
C ILE A 122 -9.93 -25.98 -13.96
N GLU A 123 -10.40 -26.03 -15.21
CA GLU A 123 -10.28 -24.92 -16.16
C GLU A 123 -11.42 -23.92 -15.90
N LEU A 124 -11.06 -22.66 -15.71
CA LEU A 124 -12.00 -21.58 -15.37
C LEU A 124 -12.04 -20.58 -16.51
N ASP A 125 -13.24 -20.29 -17.02
CA ASP A 125 -13.46 -19.15 -17.91
C ASP A 125 -14.02 -17.98 -17.10
N LEU A 126 -13.20 -16.94 -16.94
CA LEU A 126 -13.56 -15.74 -16.18
C LEU A 126 -14.19 -14.66 -17.07
N THR A 127 -14.49 -14.95 -18.34
CA THR A 127 -15.11 -13.97 -19.23
C THR A 127 -16.49 -13.52 -18.74
N PRO A 128 -16.81 -12.22 -18.81
CA PRO A 128 -18.13 -11.72 -18.40
C PRO A 128 -19.26 -12.39 -19.19
N THR A 129 -20.31 -12.82 -18.48
CA THR A 129 -21.48 -13.48 -19.08
C THR A 129 -22.31 -12.54 -19.96
N LYS A 130 -22.29 -11.24 -19.66
CA LYS A 130 -22.98 -10.21 -20.44
C LYS A 130 -22.19 -9.88 -21.71
N LYS A 131 -22.78 -10.16 -22.86
CA LYS A 131 -22.16 -9.99 -24.18
C LYS A 131 -21.59 -8.59 -24.43
N TRP A 132 -22.22 -7.53 -23.94
CA TRP A 132 -21.76 -6.17 -24.17
C TRP A 132 -20.51 -5.82 -23.35
N GLU A 133 -20.39 -6.34 -22.12
CA GLU A 133 -19.19 -6.20 -21.28
C GLU A 133 -18.00 -6.94 -21.91
N TYR A 134 -18.25 -8.15 -22.44
CA TYR A 134 -17.24 -8.90 -23.22
C TYR A 134 -16.71 -8.10 -24.43
N TRP A 135 -17.62 -7.52 -25.24
CA TRP A 135 -17.22 -6.74 -26.41
C TRP A 135 -16.49 -5.45 -26.04
N LEU A 136 -16.87 -4.79 -24.95
CA LEU A 136 -16.15 -3.63 -24.42
C LEU A 136 -14.74 -4.01 -23.98
N GLY A 137 -14.59 -5.06 -23.16
CA GLY A 137 -13.27 -5.53 -22.72
C GLY A 137 -12.35 -5.84 -23.91
N LYS A 138 -12.89 -6.45 -24.98
CA LYS A 138 -12.14 -6.72 -26.21
C LYS A 138 -11.73 -5.47 -27.01
N ILE A 139 -12.57 -4.44 -27.05
CA ILE A 139 -12.27 -3.18 -27.75
C ILE A 139 -11.19 -2.39 -27.01
N PHE A 140 -11.12 -2.52 -25.70
CA PHE A 140 -10.28 -1.73 -24.81
C PHE A 140 -9.17 -2.54 -24.13
N SER A 141 -8.84 -3.72 -24.68
CA SER A 141 -7.73 -4.59 -24.23
C SER A 141 -7.78 -5.01 -22.76
N HIS A 142 -8.96 -5.09 -22.17
CA HIS A 142 -9.15 -5.58 -20.80
C HIS A 142 -9.60 -7.05 -20.86
N GLU A 143 -8.63 -7.96 -20.84
CA GLU A 143 -8.85 -9.40 -20.97
C GLU A 143 -9.10 -10.04 -19.60
N ALA A 144 -10.24 -10.72 -19.46
CA ALA A 144 -10.65 -11.28 -18.18
C ALA A 144 -9.77 -12.45 -17.68
N ASN A 145 -9.15 -13.17 -18.62
CA ASN A 145 -8.31 -14.32 -18.32
C ASN A 145 -6.81 -13.97 -18.30
N ALA A 146 -6.44 -12.68 -18.33
CA ALA A 146 -5.07 -12.21 -18.22
C ALA A 146 -4.52 -12.40 -16.79
N LEU A 147 -4.18 -13.64 -16.47
CA LEU A 147 -3.57 -14.07 -15.20
C LEU A 147 -2.13 -14.56 -15.38
N PHE A 148 -1.58 -14.36 -16.58
CA PHE A 148 -0.22 -14.75 -16.93
C PHE A 148 0.47 -13.61 -17.65
N ASP A 149 1.75 -13.40 -17.34
CA ASP A 149 2.58 -12.41 -18.04
C ASP A 149 2.94 -12.88 -19.47
N GLU A 150 3.68 -12.05 -20.21
CA GLU A 150 4.13 -12.37 -21.57
C GLU A 150 5.01 -13.63 -21.65
N GLN A 151 5.64 -14.01 -20.54
CA GLN A 151 6.52 -15.17 -20.42
C GLN A 151 5.74 -16.44 -20.02
N GLY A 152 4.44 -16.30 -19.70
CA GLY A 152 3.57 -17.38 -19.26
C GLY A 152 3.64 -17.67 -17.77
N HIS A 153 4.34 -16.86 -16.98
CA HIS A 153 4.34 -16.97 -15.52
C HIS A 153 3.05 -16.42 -14.93
N SER A 154 2.62 -16.98 -13.80
CA SER A 154 1.46 -16.47 -13.06
C SER A 154 1.69 -15.02 -12.60
N VAL A 155 0.66 -14.19 -12.70
CA VAL A 155 0.67 -12.83 -12.14
C VAL A 155 0.63 -12.81 -10.61
N ILE A 156 0.30 -13.97 -10.00
CA ILE A 156 0.33 -14.19 -8.55
C ILE A 156 1.73 -14.65 -8.16
N ILE A 157 2.36 -13.93 -7.23
CA ILE A 157 3.70 -14.26 -6.72
C ILE A 157 3.55 -15.29 -5.59
N GLY A 158 3.31 -16.55 -5.96
CA GLY A 158 2.90 -17.61 -5.01
C GLY A 158 3.84 -17.81 -3.82
N HIS A 159 5.16 -17.68 -4.01
CA HIS A 159 6.15 -17.81 -2.93
C HIS A 159 6.10 -16.64 -1.93
N GLU A 160 5.53 -15.51 -2.31
CA GLU A 160 5.36 -14.32 -1.46
C GLU A 160 3.98 -14.21 -0.82
N MET A 161 3.08 -15.16 -1.09
CA MET A 161 1.74 -15.18 -0.50
C MET A 161 1.79 -15.23 1.03
N MET A 162 0.88 -14.51 1.70
CA MET A 162 0.66 -14.63 3.13
C MET A 162 -0.74 -15.19 3.35
N ALA A 163 -0.82 -16.44 3.76
CA ALA A 163 -2.04 -17.14 4.14
C ALA A 163 -1.70 -18.12 5.26
N PRO A 164 -2.67 -18.53 6.11
CA PRO A 164 -2.41 -19.47 7.21
C PRO A 164 -1.68 -20.74 6.76
N SER A 165 -1.87 -21.15 5.49
CA SER A 165 -1.27 -22.35 4.92
C SER A 165 0.23 -22.27 4.59
N VAL A 166 0.77 -21.06 4.43
CA VAL A 166 2.12 -20.82 3.87
C VAL A 166 2.95 -19.80 4.62
N VAL A 167 2.41 -19.18 5.67
CA VAL A 167 3.22 -18.37 6.59
C VAL A 167 4.00 -19.26 7.55
N ASP A 168 5.18 -18.79 7.94
CA ASP A 168 6.07 -19.51 8.83
C ASP A 168 5.56 -19.47 10.28
N ASN A 169 5.76 -20.54 11.03
CA ASN A 169 5.48 -20.62 12.45
C ASN A 169 6.80 -20.88 13.16
N ILE A 170 7.13 -19.99 14.09
CA ILE A 170 8.36 -20.05 14.87
C ILE A 170 8.02 -20.75 16.18
N LYS A 171 8.60 -21.95 16.37
CA LYS A 171 8.51 -22.73 17.60
C LYS A 171 9.90 -23.11 18.10
N GLN A 172 9.99 -23.55 19.34
CA GLN A 172 11.17 -24.24 19.83
C GLN A 172 11.29 -25.65 19.23
N SER A 173 12.49 -26.06 18.80
CA SER A 173 12.77 -27.45 18.39
C SER A 173 13.34 -28.25 19.56
N GLU A 174 14.65 -28.07 19.80
CA GLU A 174 15.40 -28.56 20.95
C GLU A 174 16.02 -27.34 21.66
N MET A 175 16.45 -27.47 22.93
CA MET A 175 17.02 -26.35 23.69
C MET A 175 18.05 -25.57 22.87
N GLY A 176 17.76 -24.29 22.62
CA GLY A 176 18.66 -23.38 21.88
C GLY A 176 18.49 -23.35 20.36
N SER A 177 17.45 -23.95 19.77
CA SER A 177 17.19 -23.91 18.32
C SER A 177 15.72 -23.65 17.96
N LEU A 178 15.49 -22.95 16.85
CA LEU A 178 14.15 -22.70 16.32
C LEU A 178 13.73 -23.79 15.33
N LYS A 179 12.50 -24.27 15.49
CA LYS A 179 11.76 -25.03 14.48
C LYS A 179 10.94 -24.05 13.65
N ILE A 180 11.20 -24.00 12.35
CA ILE A 180 10.43 -23.18 11.42
C ILE A 180 9.62 -24.10 10.51
N GLU A 181 8.32 -24.15 10.75
CA GLU A 181 7.34 -24.92 9.98
C GLU A 181 6.29 -23.98 9.38
N TYR A 182 5.39 -24.46 8.51
CA TYR A 182 4.26 -23.62 8.12
C TYR A 182 3.19 -23.66 9.21
N LEU A 183 2.51 -22.53 9.45
CA LEU A 183 1.44 -22.41 10.42
C LEU A 183 0.33 -23.45 10.18
N MET A 184 0.02 -23.74 8.92
CA MET A 184 -0.93 -24.79 8.53
C MET A 184 -0.46 -25.53 7.26
N GLU A 185 0.56 -26.38 7.40
CA GLU A 185 1.10 -27.17 6.28
C GLU A 185 0.05 -28.15 5.69
N ASN A 186 -0.82 -28.70 6.54
CA ASN A 186 -1.95 -29.54 6.15
C ASN A 186 -3.24 -29.01 6.79
N PRO A 187 -4.40 -29.18 6.14
CA PRO A 187 -5.67 -28.77 6.72
C PRO A 187 -5.96 -29.58 8.00
N PRO A 188 -6.53 -28.96 9.06
CA PRO A 188 -6.85 -29.67 10.29
C PRO A 188 -7.93 -30.72 10.04
N GLN A 189 -7.80 -31.89 10.65
CA GLN A 189 -8.79 -32.97 10.59
C GLN A 189 -9.70 -33.00 11.82
N THR A 190 -9.29 -32.34 12.90
CA THR A 190 -10.02 -32.32 14.18
C THR A 190 -10.13 -30.90 14.72
N ALA A 191 -11.14 -30.66 15.56
CA ALA A 191 -11.31 -29.37 16.23
C ALA A 191 -10.09 -29.02 17.11
N ALA A 192 -9.46 -30.01 17.76
CA ALA A 192 -8.25 -29.78 18.55
C ALA A 192 -7.08 -29.26 17.70
N GLN A 193 -6.88 -29.79 16.49
CA GLN A 193 -5.87 -29.29 15.56
C GLN A 193 -6.19 -27.87 15.06
N ALA A 194 -7.48 -27.58 14.80
CA ALA A 194 -7.90 -26.23 14.40
C ALA A 194 -7.62 -25.19 15.51
N LEU A 195 -7.89 -25.55 16.77
CA LEU A 195 -7.58 -24.72 17.93
C LEU A 195 -6.07 -24.58 18.18
N GLN A 196 -5.28 -25.61 17.87
CA GLN A 196 -3.83 -25.48 17.92
C GLN A 196 -3.30 -24.47 16.90
N ILE A 197 -3.83 -24.49 15.67
CA ILE A 197 -3.50 -23.49 14.64
C ILE A 197 -3.89 -22.09 15.11
N ARG A 198 -5.04 -21.94 15.76
CA ARG A 198 -5.44 -20.68 16.40
C ARG A 198 -4.40 -20.24 17.42
N ASP A 199 -4.05 -21.09 18.37
CA ASP A 199 -3.14 -20.73 19.46
C ASP A 199 -1.76 -20.35 18.90
N ASP A 200 -1.26 -21.09 17.91
CA ASP A 200 -0.01 -20.78 17.20
C ASP A 200 -0.08 -19.42 16.48
N ALA A 201 -1.20 -19.12 15.80
CA ALA A 201 -1.39 -17.86 15.08
C ALA A 201 -1.52 -16.66 16.03
N MET A 202 -2.28 -16.83 17.12
CA MET A 202 -2.55 -15.79 18.12
C MET A 202 -1.33 -15.49 19.00
N ASN A 203 -0.46 -16.48 19.23
CA ASN A 203 0.80 -16.30 19.94
C ASN A 203 1.92 -15.70 19.07
N ASN A 204 1.64 -15.36 17.81
CA ASN A 204 2.58 -14.69 16.93
C ASN A 204 2.09 -13.25 16.61
N PRO A 205 2.80 -12.22 17.10
CA PRO A 205 2.43 -10.82 16.87
C PRO A 205 2.44 -10.44 15.38
N LEU A 206 3.16 -11.17 14.52
CA LEU A 206 3.15 -10.91 13.08
C LEU A 206 1.81 -11.26 12.44
N TYR A 207 1.03 -12.16 13.03
CA TYR A 207 -0.22 -12.68 12.47
C TYR A 207 -1.47 -12.19 13.19
N GLN A 208 -1.42 -12.08 14.52
CA GLN A 208 -2.54 -11.55 15.31
C GLN A 208 -2.90 -10.11 14.90
N GLY A 209 -4.12 -9.87 14.45
CA GLY A 209 -4.60 -8.56 13.98
C GLY A 209 -4.20 -8.20 12.54
N THR A 210 -3.48 -9.07 11.83
CA THR A 210 -3.13 -8.90 10.39
C THR A 210 -3.63 -10.09 9.56
N LEU A 211 -3.16 -11.30 9.86
CA LEU A 211 -3.53 -12.52 9.16
C LEU A 211 -4.75 -13.19 9.77
N VAL A 212 -4.89 -13.12 11.10
CA VAL A 212 -6.05 -13.62 11.85
C VAL A 212 -6.55 -12.52 12.77
N SER A 213 -7.86 -12.41 12.94
CA SER A 213 -8.45 -11.37 13.78
C SER A 213 -8.31 -11.68 15.26
N GLU A 214 -8.30 -10.63 16.09
CA GLU A 214 -8.18 -10.77 17.55
C GLU A 214 -9.40 -11.47 18.18
N ASP A 215 -10.56 -11.37 17.54
CA ASP A 215 -11.82 -11.98 17.97
C ASP A 215 -12.02 -13.42 17.45
N GLU A 216 -11.01 -13.97 16.76
CA GLU A 216 -11.02 -15.33 16.18
C GLU A 216 -12.06 -15.54 15.06
N LYS A 217 -12.80 -14.49 14.65
CA LYS A 217 -13.90 -14.57 13.67
C LYS A 217 -13.49 -14.38 12.23
N ALA A 218 -12.27 -13.92 11.95
CA ALA A 218 -11.82 -13.64 10.60
C ALA A 218 -10.36 -14.08 10.34
N ALA A 219 -10.08 -14.45 9.09
CA ALA A 219 -8.74 -14.72 8.58
C ALA A 219 -8.56 -14.06 7.20
N CYS A 220 -7.36 -13.57 6.92
CA CYS A 220 -6.99 -12.92 5.68
C CYS A 220 -5.97 -13.73 4.88
N LEU A 221 -6.05 -13.62 3.55
CA LEU A 221 -5.01 -14.00 2.61
C LEU A 221 -4.55 -12.73 1.89
N TYR A 222 -3.24 -12.48 1.90
CA TYR A 222 -2.61 -11.44 1.11
C TYR A 222 -1.97 -12.08 -0.12
N ILE A 223 -2.54 -11.77 -1.28
CA ILE A 223 -2.14 -12.33 -2.57
C ILE A 223 -1.29 -11.28 -3.31
N PRO A 224 0.05 -11.40 -3.30
CA PRO A 224 0.92 -10.47 -4.00
C PRO A 224 0.75 -10.60 -5.52
N ILE A 225 0.67 -9.46 -6.19
CA ILE A 225 0.53 -9.36 -7.64
C ILE A 225 1.74 -8.68 -8.26
N VAL A 226 2.13 -9.10 -9.46
CA VAL A 226 3.25 -8.52 -10.20
C VAL A 226 3.00 -7.06 -10.63
N ALA A 227 1.74 -6.68 -10.83
CA ALA A 227 1.34 -5.32 -11.17
C ALA A 227 -0.14 -5.08 -10.81
N LYS A 228 -0.47 -3.84 -10.44
CA LYS A 228 -1.83 -3.43 -10.03
C LYS A 228 -2.96 -3.77 -11.03
N PRO A 229 -2.78 -3.65 -12.37
CA PRO A 229 -3.84 -3.97 -13.35
C PRO A 229 -4.27 -5.45 -13.38
N TYR A 230 -3.56 -6.34 -12.69
CA TYR A 230 -3.96 -7.74 -12.55
C TYR A 230 -4.88 -7.97 -11.34
N SER A 231 -5.06 -6.97 -10.47
CA SER A 231 -5.82 -7.12 -9.22
C SER A 231 -7.29 -7.46 -9.46
N TYR A 232 -7.94 -6.88 -10.48
CA TYR A 232 -9.31 -7.22 -10.87
C TYR A 232 -9.41 -8.66 -11.41
N ASN A 233 -8.42 -9.10 -12.18
CA ASN A 233 -8.34 -10.47 -12.68
C ASN A 233 -8.21 -11.49 -11.54
N VAL A 234 -7.31 -11.23 -10.60
CA VAL A 234 -7.10 -12.07 -9.41
C VAL A 234 -8.34 -12.06 -8.52
N ALA A 235 -8.99 -10.91 -8.33
CA ALA A 235 -10.24 -10.82 -7.58
C ALA A 235 -11.36 -11.67 -8.22
N ARG A 236 -11.51 -11.64 -9.56
CA ARG A 236 -12.47 -12.52 -10.26
C ARG A 236 -12.12 -14.00 -10.13
N LEU A 237 -10.83 -14.35 -10.19
CA LEU A 237 -10.40 -15.73 -9.99
C LEU A 237 -10.78 -16.21 -8.58
N VAL A 238 -10.51 -15.42 -7.55
CA VAL A 238 -10.89 -15.73 -6.17
C VAL A 238 -12.41 -15.91 -6.05
N ARG A 239 -13.21 -15.01 -6.64
CA ARG A 239 -14.68 -15.16 -6.67
C ARG A 239 -15.13 -16.45 -7.33
N ALA A 240 -14.53 -16.82 -8.46
CA ALA A 240 -14.85 -18.07 -9.15
C ALA A 240 -14.50 -19.31 -8.30
N LEU A 241 -13.37 -19.27 -7.59
CA LEU A 241 -12.91 -20.36 -6.72
C LEU A 241 -13.67 -20.47 -5.39
N THR A 242 -14.40 -19.43 -5.01
CA THR A 242 -15.15 -19.35 -3.74
C THR A 242 -16.66 -19.35 -3.93
N ALA A 243 -17.14 -19.47 -5.17
CA ALA A 243 -18.56 -19.38 -5.49
C ALA A 243 -19.43 -20.47 -4.85
N ASP A 244 -18.84 -21.61 -4.48
CA ASP A 244 -19.49 -22.76 -3.84
C ASP A 244 -19.39 -22.74 -2.31
N TRP A 245 -18.78 -21.71 -1.71
CA TRP A 245 -18.61 -21.63 -0.27
C TRP A 245 -19.95 -21.35 0.44
N PRO A 246 -20.14 -21.89 1.66
CA PRO A 246 -21.36 -21.66 2.42
C PRO A 246 -21.44 -20.19 2.87
N ALA A 247 -22.64 -19.62 2.93
CA ALA A 247 -22.86 -18.21 3.30
C ALA A 247 -22.30 -17.82 4.68
N GLN A 248 -22.16 -18.80 5.59
CA GLN A 248 -21.54 -18.62 6.91
C GLN A 248 -20.04 -18.23 6.84
N ASP A 249 -19.34 -18.59 5.75
CA ASP A 249 -17.98 -18.17 5.47
C ASP A 249 -18.02 -17.03 4.46
N GLN A 250 -18.25 -15.82 4.95
CA GLN A 250 -18.35 -14.65 4.11
C GLN A 250 -16.97 -14.30 3.53
N VAL A 251 -16.82 -14.45 2.21
CA VAL A 251 -15.60 -14.07 1.48
C VAL A 251 -15.69 -12.61 1.04
N LEU A 252 -14.72 -11.82 1.49
CA LEU A 252 -14.61 -10.38 1.27
C LEU A 252 -13.31 -10.11 0.52
N ILE A 253 -13.38 -9.40 -0.61
CA ILE A 253 -12.20 -9.06 -1.41
C ILE A 253 -12.03 -7.55 -1.37
N THR A 254 -10.86 -7.12 -0.91
CA THR A 254 -10.47 -5.71 -0.80
C THR A 254 -8.99 -5.55 -1.16
N GLY A 255 -8.45 -4.37 -0.86
CA GLY A 255 -7.09 -3.97 -1.17
C GLY A 255 -7.11 -2.76 -2.10
N LEU A 256 -6.17 -1.85 -1.86
CA LEU A 256 -6.03 -0.64 -2.66
C LEU A 256 -5.94 -0.93 -4.18
N PRO A 257 -5.15 -1.93 -4.65
CA PRO A 257 -5.09 -2.24 -6.07
C PRO A 257 -6.45 -2.66 -6.64
N VAL A 258 -7.23 -3.45 -5.89
CA VAL A 258 -8.56 -3.91 -6.33
C VAL A 258 -9.51 -2.72 -6.49
N ALA A 259 -9.47 -1.77 -5.55
CA ALA A 259 -10.27 -0.55 -5.63
C ALA A 259 -9.87 0.29 -6.86
N GLU A 260 -8.58 0.57 -7.03
CA GLU A 260 -8.01 1.33 -8.15
C GLU A 260 -8.33 0.69 -9.50
N ASP A 261 -8.22 -0.63 -9.60
CA ASP A 261 -8.47 -1.35 -10.85
C ASP A 261 -9.97 -1.39 -11.20
N THR A 262 -10.81 -1.61 -10.18
CA THR A 262 -12.27 -1.55 -10.33
C THR A 262 -12.73 -0.16 -10.79
N PHE A 263 -12.08 0.92 -10.35
CA PHE A 263 -12.35 2.26 -10.89
C PHE A 263 -12.08 2.37 -12.38
N GLY A 264 -11.01 1.75 -12.89
CA GLY A 264 -10.70 1.75 -14.32
C GLY A 264 -11.79 1.07 -15.14
N VAL A 265 -12.30 -0.07 -14.66
CA VAL A 265 -13.41 -0.79 -15.28
C VAL A 265 -14.69 0.04 -15.25
N GLU A 266 -15.07 0.59 -14.08
CA GLU A 266 -16.28 1.40 -13.93
C GLU A 266 -16.22 2.70 -14.75
N MET A 267 -15.05 3.33 -14.85
CA MET A 267 -14.82 4.48 -15.73
C MET A 267 -15.17 4.13 -17.18
N LEU A 268 -14.73 2.97 -17.66
CA LEU A 268 -15.01 2.51 -19.02
C LEU A 268 -16.51 2.28 -19.25
N LEU A 269 -17.18 1.65 -18.28
CA LEU A 269 -18.62 1.44 -18.31
C LEU A 269 -19.37 2.78 -18.32
N GLN A 270 -18.95 3.74 -17.50
CA GLN A 270 -19.53 5.09 -17.47
C GLN A 270 -19.28 5.86 -18.77
N MET A 271 -18.10 5.75 -19.40
CA MET A 271 -17.87 6.36 -20.72
C MET A 271 -18.79 5.75 -21.78
N ALA A 272 -18.94 4.43 -21.78
CA ALA A 272 -19.77 3.71 -22.74
C ALA A 272 -21.28 3.96 -22.55
N THR A 273 -21.72 4.32 -21.34
CA THR A 273 -23.15 4.53 -21.01
C THR A 273 -23.52 6.00 -20.85
N SER A 274 -22.80 6.77 -20.04
CA SER A 274 -23.11 8.15 -19.69
C SER A 274 -22.91 9.13 -20.85
N ALA A 275 -21.87 8.96 -21.68
CA ALA A 275 -21.66 9.87 -22.81
C ALA A 275 -22.76 9.74 -23.87
N PRO A 276 -23.18 8.54 -24.32
CA PRO A 276 -24.35 8.39 -25.18
C PRO A 276 -25.65 8.87 -24.54
N LEU A 277 -25.84 8.65 -23.24
CA LEU A 277 -27.02 9.13 -22.52
C LEU A 277 -27.08 10.67 -22.48
N ALA A 278 -25.95 11.33 -22.23
CA ALA A 278 -25.84 12.79 -22.31
C ALA A 278 -26.13 13.29 -23.72
N GLY A 279 -25.57 12.64 -24.75
CA GLY A 279 -25.86 12.93 -26.15
C GLY A 279 -27.35 12.77 -26.48
N LEU A 280 -27.99 11.72 -25.98
CA LEU A 280 -29.43 11.50 -26.12
C LEU A 280 -30.25 12.58 -25.41
N ALA A 281 -29.88 12.97 -24.19
CA ALA A 281 -30.55 14.03 -23.44
C ALA A 281 -30.47 15.37 -24.19
N ILE A 282 -29.28 15.73 -24.70
CA ILE A 282 -29.09 16.92 -25.54
C ILE A 282 -29.94 16.82 -26.81
N PHE A 283 -29.93 15.67 -27.48
CA PHE A 283 -30.74 15.43 -28.67
C PHE A 283 -32.24 15.64 -28.39
N LEU A 284 -32.77 15.07 -27.29
CA LEU A 284 -34.16 15.20 -26.88
C LEU A 284 -34.53 16.65 -26.54
N LEU A 285 -33.64 17.37 -25.87
CA LEU A 285 -33.82 18.79 -25.55
C LEU A 285 -33.84 19.65 -26.81
N LEU A 286 -32.91 19.43 -27.75
CA LEU A 286 -32.93 20.10 -29.05
C LEU A 286 -34.15 19.71 -29.89
N PHE A 287 -34.60 18.46 -29.78
CA PHE A 287 -35.84 18.00 -30.41
C PHE A 287 -37.06 18.70 -29.84
N MET A 288 -37.11 18.92 -28.53
CA MET A 288 -38.16 19.70 -27.89
C MET A 288 -38.19 21.15 -28.41
N PHE A 289 -37.02 21.80 -28.57
CA PHE A 289 -36.92 23.19 -29.04
C PHE A 289 -37.22 23.36 -30.52
N PHE A 290 -36.60 22.56 -31.38
CA PHE A 290 -36.66 22.74 -32.83
C PHE A 290 -37.71 21.88 -33.53
N ARG A 291 -38.14 20.77 -32.90
CA ARG A 291 -39.09 19.76 -33.43
C ARG A 291 -38.76 19.31 -34.86
N ASN A 292 -37.48 19.38 -35.25
CA ASN A 292 -37.01 19.12 -36.59
C ASN A 292 -35.63 18.47 -36.58
N LEU A 293 -35.58 17.17 -36.91
CA LEU A 293 -34.37 16.35 -36.97
C LEU A 293 -33.25 16.99 -37.78
N SER A 294 -33.56 17.62 -38.91
CA SER A 294 -32.56 18.23 -39.78
C SER A 294 -31.84 19.41 -39.12
N LEU A 295 -32.44 20.07 -38.14
CA LEU A 295 -31.81 21.17 -37.42
C LEU A 295 -30.94 20.68 -36.27
N ILE A 296 -31.24 19.50 -35.75
CA ILE A 296 -30.58 18.89 -34.60
C ILE A 296 -29.30 18.17 -35.04
N MET A 297 -29.31 17.55 -36.22
CA MET A 297 -28.14 16.79 -36.73
C MET A 297 -26.87 17.64 -36.84
N ALA A 298 -26.99 18.94 -37.17
CA ALA A 298 -25.83 19.79 -37.33
C ALA A 298 -25.12 20.12 -35.99
N PRO A 299 -25.80 20.64 -34.95
CA PRO A 299 -25.22 20.75 -33.61
C PRO A 299 -24.70 19.43 -33.05
N MET A 300 -25.43 18.31 -33.25
CA MET A 300 -24.97 17.00 -32.79
C MET A 300 -23.68 16.55 -33.47
N PHE A 301 -23.53 16.83 -34.77
CA PHE A 301 -22.30 16.52 -35.49
C PHE A 301 -21.13 17.40 -35.03
N VAL A 302 -21.36 18.70 -34.79
CA VAL A 302 -20.34 19.59 -34.21
C VAL A 302 -19.85 19.03 -32.88
N ALA A 303 -20.77 18.65 -32.00
CA ALA A 303 -20.44 18.09 -30.69
C ALA A 303 -19.66 16.78 -30.79
N MET A 304 -20.15 15.82 -31.58
CA MET A 304 -19.50 14.52 -31.75
C MET A 304 -18.11 14.65 -32.36
N PHE A 305 -17.96 15.50 -33.38
CA PHE A 305 -16.67 15.76 -33.99
C PHE A 305 -15.70 16.40 -32.98
N SER A 306 -16.13 17.40 -32.21
CA SER A 306 -15.28 18.05 -31.22
C SER A 306 -14.77 17.08 -30.16
N VAL A 307 -15.64 16.19 -29.67
CA VAL A 307 -15.25 15.13 -28.72
C VAL A 307 -14.25 14.17 -29.34
N ILE A 308 -14.53 13.64 -30.54
CA ILE A 308 -13.64 12.71 -31.25
C ILE A 308 -12.29 13.37 -31.55
N SER A 309 -12.27 14.67 -31.86
CA SER A 309 -11.04 15.40 -32.13
C SER A 309 -10.21 15.60 -30.86
N ALA A 310 -10.86 15.97 -29.75
CA ALA A 310 -10.19 16.14 -28.47
C ALA A 310 -9.61 14.81 -27.97
N MET A 311 -10.40 13.74 -27.98
CA MET A 311 -9.96 12.41 -27.54
C MET A 311 -8.94 11.81 -28.51
N GLY A 312 -9.18 11.94 -29.82
CA GLY A 312 -8.26 11.44 -30.83
C GLY A 312 -6.91 12.15 -30.83
N LEU A 313 -6.87 13.45 -30.47
CA LEU A 313 -5.62 14.17 -30.26
C LEU A 313 -4.91 13.64 -29.01
N LEU A 314 -5.63 13.46 -27.90
CA LEU A 314 -5.09 12.92 -26.65
C LEU A 314 -4.41 11.57 -26.87
N ILE A 315 -5.14 10.64 -27.48
CA ILE A 315 -4.64 9.30 -27.80
C ILE A 315 -3.52 9.36 -28.85
N GLY A 316 -3.65 10.23 -29.85
CA GLY A 316 -2.66 10.41 -30.90
C GLY A 316 -1.31 10.96 -30.43
N LEU A 317 -1.31 11.73 -29.33
CA LEU A 317 -0.11 12.21 -28.65
C LEU A 317 0.50 11.18 -27.70
N GLY A 318 -0.16 10.03 -27.50
CA GLY A 318 0.31 8.97 -26.62
C GLY A 318 0.03 9.21 -25.13
N TYR A 319 -0.95 10.07 -24.81
CA TYR A 319 -1.41 10.20 -23.43
C TYR A 319 -2.41 9.11 -23.07
N ASP A 320 -2.31 8.60 -21.85
CA ASP A 320 -3.26 7.65 -21.29
C ASP A 320 -4.61 8.31 -20.96
N VAL A 321 -5.69 7.55 -21.12
CA VAL A 321 -7.02 7.94 -20.68
C VAL A 321 -7.14 7.64 -19.19
N HIS A 322 -7.27 8.70 -18.41
CA HIS A 322 -7.43 8.67 -16.96
C HIS A 322 -8.83 9.14 -16.58
N ILE A 323 -9.16 9.06 -15.29
CA ILE A 323 -10.50 9.37 -14.76
C ILE A 323 -10.98 10.76 -15.20
N MET A 324 -10.13 11.79 -15.11
CA MET A 324 -10.52 13.14 -15.54
C MET A 324 -10.75 13.26 -17.06
N SER A 325 -9.94 12.60 -17.91
CA SER A 325 -10.09 12.69 -19.38
C SER A 325 -11.27 11.87 -19.89
N SER A 326 -11.71 10.85 -19.16
CA SER A 326 -12.97 10.14 -19.41
C SER A 326 -14.19 11.09 -19.48
N MET A 327 -14.16 12.18 -18.71
CA MET A 327 -15.24 13.16 -18.62
C MET A 327 -15.28 14.14 -19.80
N ILE A 328 -14.27 14.18 -20.67
CA ILE A 328 -14.17 15.12 -21.81
C ILE A 328 -15.44 15.09 -22.65
N ALA A 329 -15.98 13.90 -22.94
CA ALA A 329 -17.17 13.76 -23.76
C ALA A 329 -18.39 14.44 -23.15
N ILE A 330 -18.60 14.26 -21.84
CA ILE A 330 -19.76 14.78 -21.11
C ILE A 330 -19.68 16.31 -20.96
N PHE A 331 -18.50 16.87 -20.69
CA PHE A 331 -18.31 18.33 -20.58
C PHE A 331 -18.36 19.02 -21.94
N LEU A 332 -17.70 18.46 -22.95
CA LEU A 332 -17.52 19.14 -24.23
C LEU A 332 -18.78 19.10 -25.11
N MET A 333 -19.61 18.06 -25.04
CA MET A 333 -20.81 17.95 -25.87
C MET A 333 -21.78 19.15 -25.69
N PRO A 334 -22.23 19.51 -24.48
CA PRO A 334 -23.11 20.67 -24.29
C PRO A 334 -22.47 21.99 -24.74
N ILE A 335 -21.18 22.19 -24.43
CA ILE A 335 -20.43 23.41 -24.80
C ILE A 335 -20.41 23.58 -26.32
N ALA A 336 -20.14 22.50 -27.06
CA ALA A 336 -20.05 22.51 -28.50
C ALA A 336 -21.39 22.75 -29.21
N VAL A 337 -22.51 22.36 -28.59
CA VAL A 337 -23.86 22.56 -29.16
C VAL A 337 -24.34 24.01 -29.07
N ALA A 338 -23.93 24.75 -28.03
CA ALA A 338 -24.47 26.08 -27.74
C ALA A 338 -24.32 27.08 -28.91
N ASP A 339 -23.13 27.17 -29.50
CA ASP A 339 -22.86 28.08 -30.61
C ASP A 339 -23.69 27.74 -31.85
N ALA A 340 -23.77 26.45 -32.19
CA ALA A 340 -24.55 25.97 -33.32
C ALA A 340 -26.04 26.30 -33.17
N VAL A 341 -26.59 26.18 -31.96
CA VAL A 341 -27.99 26.52 -31.65
C VAL A 341 -28.27 28.01 -31.86
N HIS A 342 -27.38 28.90 -31.39
CA HIS A 342 -27.53 30.34 -31.60
C HIS A 342 -27.44 30.72 -33.10
N ILE A 343 -26.50 30.12 -33.85
CA ILE A 343 -26.40 30.36 -35.30
C ILE A 343 -27.66 29.87 -36.03
N LEU A 344 -28.16 28.67 -35.70
CA LEU A 344 -29.36 28.12 -36.33
C LEU A 344 -30.59 28.97 -36.00
N SER A 345 -30.83 29.28 -34.73
CA SER A 345 -32.00 30.07 -34.31
C SER A 345 -32.05 31.42 -35.02
N GLU A 346 -30.95 32.18 -34.98
CA GLU A 346 -30.86 33.49 -35.63
C GLU A 346 -31.00 33.37 -37.17
N PHE A 347 -30.48 32.29 -37.78
CA PHE A 347 -30.69 32.04 -39.19
C PHE A 347 -32.18 31.86 -39.53
N PHE A 348 -32.93 31.09 -38.74
CA PHE A 348 -34.36 30.87 -39.00
C PHE A 348 -35.19 32.14 -38.76
N ASP A 349 -34.86 32.93 -37.73
CA ASP A 349 -35.54 34.19 -37.43
C ASP A 349 -35.27 35.26 -38.52
N SER A 350 -34.02 35.34 -38.98
CA SER A 350 -33.59 36.32 -39.98
C SER A 350 -33.81 35.88 -41.44
N TYR A 351 -34.13 34.60 -41.72
CA TYR A 351 -34.27 34.12 -43.11
C TYR A 351 -35.37 34.86 -43.87
N SER A 352 -36.53 35.08 -43.23
CA SER A 352 -37.68 35.76 -43.83
C SER A 352 -37.38 37.18 -44.33
N ARG A 353 -36.36 37.83 -43.75
CA ARG A 353 -35.93 39.19 -44.11
C ARG A 353 -35.18 39.24 -45.44
N PHE A 354 -34.34 38.24 -45.72
CA PHE A 354 -33.46 38.24 -46.89
C PHE A 354 -33.95 37.28 -48.00
N ASN A 355 -34.69 36.23 -47.65
CA ASN A 355 -35.13 35.16 -48.56
C ASN A 355 -33.99 34.51 -49.39
N ASN A 356 -32.74 34.66 -48.95
CA ASN A 356 -31.55 34.14 -49.58
C ASN A 356 -30.62 33.56 -48.51
N LYS A 357 -30.40 32.25 -48.55
CA LYS A 357 -29.58 31.54 -47.54
C LYS A 357 -28.19 32.15 -47.35
N ALA A 358 -27.49 32.46 -48.45
CA ALA A 358 -26.11 32.92 -48.38
C ALA A 358 -26.03 34.33 -47.79
N GLU A 359 -27.01 35.17 -48.09
CA GLU A 359 -27.11 36.52 -47.53
C GLU A 359 -27.53 36.49 -46.06
N THR A 360 -28.51 35.66 -45.70
CA THR A 360 -28.90 35.44 -44.30
C THR A 360 -27.72 34.94 -43.46
N ILE A 361 -26.95 33.96 -43.93
CA ILE A 361 -25.79 33.45 -43.19
C ILE A 361 -24.70 34.51 -43.03
N ARG A 362 -24.45 35.34 -44.05
CA ARG A 362 -23.50 36.46 -43.93
C ARG A 362 -23.93 37.46 -42.87
N TYR A 363 -25.24 37.74 -42.78
CA TYR A 363 -25.79 38.58 -41.72
C TYR A 363 -25.64 37.92 -40.34
N VAL A 364 -26.07 36.67 -40.18
CA VAL A 364 -26.03 35.93 -38.91
C VAL A 364 -24.61 35.83 -38.36
N ILE A 365 -23.65 35.35 -39.16
CA ILE A 365 -22.24 35.27 -38.73
C ILE A 365 -21.65 36.67 -38.54
N GLY A 366 -22.04 37.63 -39.39
CA GLY A 366 -21.71 39.04 -39.23
C GLY A 366 -22.15 39.61 -37.88
N HIS A 367 -23.27 39.14 -37.32
CA HIS A 367 -23.76 39.60 -36.02
C HIS A 367 -23.14 38.81 -34.86
N LEU A 368 -23.12 37.48 -34.95
CA LEU A 368 -22.81 36.59 -33.82
C LEU A 368 -21.32 36.25 -33.64
N PHE A 369 -20.47 36.46 -34.65
CA PHE A 369 -19.07 36.03 -34.60
C PHE A 369 -18.28 36.61 -33.41
N LYS A 370 -18.46 37.91 -33.09
CA LYS A 370 -17.70 38.54 -31.99
C LYS A 370 -18.14 38.00 -30.62
N PRO A 371 -19.44 38.00 -30.26
CA PRO A 371 -19.91 37.38 -29.02
C PRO A 371 -19.43 35.93 -28.87
N MET A 372 -19.60 35.10 -29.91
CA MET A 372 -19.22 33.68 -29.88
C MET A 372 -17.71 33.45 -29.77
N LEU A 373 -16.91 34.30 -30.40
CA LEU A 373 -15.46 34.25 -30.25
C LEU A 373 -15.06 34.53 -28.79
N TYR A 374 -15.65 35.53 -28.15
CA TYR A 374 -15.33 35.85 -26.75
C TYR A 374 -15.78 34.74 -25.80
N THR A 375 -16.99 34.18 -25.97
CA THR A 375 -17.45 33.05 -25.14
C THR A 375 -16.55 31.82 -25.29
N SER A 376 -16.11 31.53 -26.51
CA SER A 376 -15.17 30.43 -26.77
C SER A 376 -13.78 30.72 -26.18
N LEU A 377 -13.24 31.92 -26.38
CA LEU A 377 -11.93 32.31 -25.83
C LEU A 377 -11.90 32.29 -24.30
N THR A 378 -12.96 32.76 -23.63
CA THR A 378 -13.03 32.69 -22.17
C THR A 378 -13.11 31.25 -21.67
N THR A 379 -13.81 30.37 -22.39
CA THR A 379 -13.89 28.94 -22.07
C THR A 379 -12.54 28.25 -22.30
N ILE A 380 -11.88 28.53 -23.42
CA ILE A 380 -10.52 28.06 -23.72
C ILE A 380 -9.55 28.50 -22.62
N ALA A 381 -9.58 29.77 -22.22
CA ALA A 381 -8.72 30.29 -21.16
C ALA A 381 -8.98 29.59 -19.81
N GLY A 382 -10.25 29.35 -19.45
CA GLY A 382 -10.61 28.67 -18.21
C GLY A 382 -10.17 27.20 -18.14
N PHE A 383 -10.25 26.46 -19.26
CA PHE A 383 -9.72 25.09 -19.30
C PHE A 383 -8.20 25.06 -19.46
N ALA A 384 -7.62 25.94 -20.27
CA ALA A 384 -6.18 26.04 -20.45
C ALA A 384 -5.44 26.47 -19.18
N SER A 385 -6.08 27.22 -18.27
CA SER A 385 -5.46 27.56 -16.99
C SER A 385 -5.19 26.33 -16.11
N LEU A 386 -5.86 25.19 -16.35
CA LEU A 386 -5.54 23.94 -15.67
C LEU A 386 -4.14 23.41 -16.04
N ALA A 387 -3.51 23.89 -17.11
CA ALA A 387 -2.13 23.52 -17.45
C ALA A 387 -1.10 23.93 -16.37
N PHE A 388 -1.45 24.85 -15.48
CA PHE A 388 -0.58 25.30 -14.39
C PHE A 388 -0.72 24.47 -13.10
N THR A 389 -1.61 23.47 -13.07
CA THR A 389 -1.76 22.58 -11.91
C THR A 389 -0.59 21.59 -11.82
N PRO A 390 -0.10 21.19 -10.63
CA PRO A 390 0.96 20.19 -10.50
C PRO A 390 0.52 18.74 -10.78
N ILE A 391 -0.74 18.52 -11.19
CA ILE A 391 -1.34 17.21 -11.41
C ILE A 391 -1.40 16.92 -12.92
N PRO A 392 -0.51 16.08 -13.49
CA PRO A 392 -0.40 15.90 -14.95
C PRO A 392 -1.71 15.47 -15.64
N PRO A 393 -2.51 14.53 -15.09
CA PRO A 393 -3.82 14.20 -15.66
C PRO A 393 -4.76 15.41 -15.81
N VAL A 394 -4.73 16.36 -14.88
CA VAL A 394 -5.59 17.56 -14.92
C VAL A 394 -5.09 18.55 -15.99
N GLN A 395 -3.77 18.66 -16.18
CA GLN A 395 -3.19 19.45 -17.27
C GLN A 395 -3.64 18.92 -18.64
N VAL A 396 -3.49 17.60 -18.85
CA VAL A 396 -3.87 16.92 -20.09
C VAL A 396 -5.36 17.11 -20.35
N PHE A 397 -6.21 16.83 -19.36
CA PHE A 397 -7.66 17.07 -19.47
C PHE A 397 -7.99 18.51 -19.89
N GLY A 398 -7.46 19.50 -19.18
CA GLY A 398 -7.76 20.91 -19.44
C GLY A 398 -7.34 21.37 -20.84
N LEU A 399 -6.13 21.00 -21.27
CA LEU A 399 -5.62 21.36 -22.60
C LEU A 399 -6.44 20.71 -23.74
N HIS A 400 -6.87 19.46 -23.57
CA HIS A 400 -7.66 18.76 -24.58
C HIS A 400 -9.10 19.26 -24.65
N VAL A 401 -9.72 19.62 -23.53
CA VAL A 401 -11.02 20.30 -23.54
C VAL A 401 -10.90 21.67 -24.21
N ALA A 402 -9.87 22.46 -23.87
CA ALA A 402 -9.62 23.75 -24.51
C ALA A 402 -9.44 23.62 -26.04
N PHE A 403 -8.70 22.62 -26.50
CA PHE A 403 -8.60 22.28 -27.91
C PHE A 403 -9.96 21.90 -28.51
N GLY A 404 -10.72 21.04 -27.84
CA GLY A 404 -12.06 20.63 -28.27
C GLY A 404 -13.04 21.80 -28.43
N VAL A 405 -12.97 22.80 -27.54
CA VAL A 405 -13.76 24.03 -27.62
C VAL A 405 -13.31 24.89 -28.80
N ALA A 406 -12.00 25.04 -29.03
CA ALA A 406 -11.48 25.74 -30.20
C ALA A 406 -11.94 25.09 -31.52
N VAL A 407 -11.93 23.76 -31.57
CA VAL A 407 -12.47 22.97 -32.69
C VAL A 407 -13.99 23.19 -32.82
N ALA A 408 -14.75 23.17 -31.72
CA ALA A 408 -16.20 23.40 -31.74
C ALA A 408 -16.56 24.78 -32.32
N TRP A 409 -15.83 25.82 -31.93
CA TRP A 409 -15.99 27.16 -32.49
C TRP A 409 -15.67 27.19 -33.98
N LEU A 410 -14.55 26.57 -34.40
CA LEU A 410 -14.15 26.52 -35.80
C LEU A 410 -15.21 25.81 -36.67
N LEU A 411 -15.76 24.69 -36.19
CA LEU A 411 -16.83 23.96 -36.86
C LEU A 411 -18.13 24.78 -36.88
N SER A 412 -18.47 25.46 -35.79
CA SER A 412 -19.64 26.33 -35.75
C SER A 412 -19.56 27.44 -36.82
N MET A 413 -18.36 27.99 -37.06
CA MET A 413 -18.14 29.02 -38.09
C MET A 413 -18.03 28.46 -39.52
N THR A 414 -17.79 27.16 -39.70
CA THR A 414 -17.53 26.55 -41.03
C THR A 414 -18.57 25.49 -41.42
N LEU A 415 -18.68 24.43 -40.62
CA LEU A 415 -19.61 23.32 -40.83
C LEU A 415 -21.06 23.79 -40.83
N ILE A 416 -21.48 24.63 -39.88
CA ILE A 416 -22.89 25.05 -39.78
C ILE A 416 -23.35 25.82 -41.02
N PRO A 417 -22.61 26.85 -41.51
CA PRO A 417 -22.88 27.47 -42.81
C PRO A 417 -22.95 26.48 -43.98
N ALA A 418 -21.99 25.57 -44.07
CA ALA A 418 -21.94 24.57 -45.15
C ALA A 418 -23.15 23.62 -45.09
N TYR A 419 -23.53 23.19 -43.89
CA TYR A 419 -24.67 22.34 -43.62
C TYR A 419 -25.98 23.01 -44.04
N ILE A 420 -26.19 24.28 -43.67
CA ILE A 420 -27.40 25.04 -44.04
C ILE A 420 -27.52 25.20 -45.56
N MET A 421 -26.40 25.41 -46.25
CA MET A 421 -26.39 25.51 -47.70
C MET A 421 -26.85 24.20 -48.38
N LEU A 422 -26.42 23.04 -47.88
CA LEU A 422 -26.67 21.73 -48.49
C LEU A 422 -27.97 21.05 -48.04
N PHE A 423 -28.23 21.00 -46.73
CA PHE A 423 -29.25 20.11 -46.15
C PHE A 423 -30.57 20.79 -45.79
N VAL A 424 -30.60 22.12 -45.66
CA VAL A 424 -31.84 22.87 -45.36
C VAL A 424 -32.57 23.19 -46.66
N SER A 425 -33.67 22.51 -47.00
CA SER A 425 -34.34 22.75 -48.31
C SER A 425 -35.03 24.11 -48.40
N LYS A 426 -35.03 24.74 -49.59
CA LYS A 426 -35.78 25.99 -49.85
C LYS A 426 -37.28 25.82 -49.61
N GLN A 427 -37.82 24.62 -49.86
CA GLN A 427 -39.23 24.29 -49.60
C GLN A 427 -39.58 24.31 -48.11
N ARG A 428 -38.68 23.87 -47.22
CA ARG A 428 -38.88 24.00 -45.76
C ARG A 428 -38.84 25.46 -45.33
N LEU A 429 -37.92 26.23 -45.89
CA LEU A 429 -37.78 27.65 -45.59
C LEU A 429 -38.98 28.47 -46.08
N ALA A 430 -39.62 28.06 -47.18
CA ALA A 430 -40.86 28.67 -47.67
C ALA A 430 -42.10 28.34 -46.82
N LYS A 431 -42.04 27.29 -45.97
CA LYS A 431 -43.09 26.93 -45.01
C LYS A 431 -42.91 27.59 -43.65
N LEU A 432 -41.83 28.34 -43.43
CA LEU A 432 -41.68 29.13 -42.21
C LEU A 432 -42.79 30.19 -42.19
N PRO A 433 -43.56 30.29 -41.10
CA PRO A 433 -44.62 31.27 -41.02
C PRO A 433 -44.02 32.67 -41.20
N LEU A 434 -44.44 33.37 -42.26
CA LEU A 434 -44.19 34.80 -42.43
C LEU A 434 -44.87 35.52 -41.26
N LYS A 435 -44.11 35.70 -40.17
CA LYS A 435 -44.41 36.43 -38.94
C LYS A 435 -45.88 36.87 -38.81
N LYS A 436 -46.75 35.97 -38.34
CA LYS A 436 -47.99 36.34 -37.64
C LYS A 436 -47.81 35.95 -36.18
N GLN A 437 -47.45 36.95 -35.36
CA GLN A 437 -47.49 36.88 -33.90
C GLN A 437 -48.91 36.53 -33.44
N THR A 438 -49.22 35.24 -33.29
CA THR A 438 -50.42 34.77 -32.58
C THR A 438 -50.21 33.33 -32.14
N ASN A 439 -49.37 33.11 -31.13
CA ASN A 439 -49.38 31.86 -30.36
C ASN A 439 -49.48 32.22 -28.87
N SER A 440 -50.64 31.97 -28.29
CA SER A 440 -51.04 32.31 -26.92
C SER A 440 -50.13 31.72 -25.83
N ALA A 441 -49.56 30.53 -26.05
CA ALA A 441 -48.64 29.89 -25.10
C ALA A 441 -47.26 30.60 -25.00
N ALA A 442 -46.74 31.13 -26.13
CA ALA A 442 -45.52 31.93 -26.14
C ALA A 442 -45.77 33.34 -25.57
N ALA A 443 -46.99 33.86 -25.72
CA ALA A 443 -47.41 35.12 -25.09
C ALA A 443 -47.52 34.98 -23.55
N GLU A 444 -47.95 33.83 -23.04
CA GLU A 444 -47.95 33.53 -21.60
C GLU A 444 -46.53 33.41 -21.02
N SER A 445 -45.61 32.69 -21.69
CA SER A 445 -44.21 32.59 -21.26
C SER A 445 -43.47 33.93 -21.34
N LEU A 446 -43.75 34.75 -22.36
CA LEU A 446 -43.27 36.13 -22.46
C LEU A 446 -43.84 37.01 -21.34
N SER A 447 -45.09 36.78 -20.92
CA SER A 447 -45.70 37.52 -19.81
C SER A 447 -45.05 37.16 -18.46
N LEU A 448 -44.66 35.90 -18.25
CA LEU A 448 -43.95 35.46 -17.04
C LEU A 448 -42.53 36.02 -17.01
N LEU A 449 -41.78 35.94 -18.12
CA LEU A 449 -40.45 36.54 -18.24
C LEU A 449 -40.49 38.07 -18.04
N ALA A 450 -41.50 38.75 -18.60
CA ALA A 450 -41.70 40.19 -18.39
C ALA A 450 -42.02 40.53 -16.93
N ARG A 451 -42.86 39.72 -16.26
CA ARG A 451 -43.15 39.87 -14.82
C ARG A 451 -41.89 39.65 -13.97
N MET A 452 -41.08 38.65 -14.29
CA MET A 452 -39.79 38.41 -13.61
C MET A 452 -38.82 39.58 -13.82
N GLY A 453 -38.73 40.12 -15.03
CA GLY A 453 -37.91 41.31 -15.32
C GLY A 453 -38.35 42.53 -14.52
N ASN A 454 -39.66 42.81 -14.49
CA ASN A 454 -40.22 43.92 -13.70
C ASN A 454 -40.00 43.74 -12.19
N LEU A 455 -40.13 42.50 -11.70
CA LEU A 455 -39.84 42.18 -10.29
C LEU A 455 -38.35 42.39 -9.97
N SER A 456 -37.46 41.95 -10.85
CA SER A 456 -36.01 42.12 -10.70
C SER A 456 -35.60 43.59 -10.68
N GLN A 457 -36.26 44.45 -11.47
CA GLN A 457 -36.01 45.90 -11.45
C GLN A 457 -36.53 46.55 -10.16
N LYS A 458 -37.76 46.20 -9.75
CA LYS A 458 -38.41 46.76 -8.56
C LYS A 458 -37.68 46.40 -7.26
N TRP A 459 -37.12 45.19 -7.16
CA TRP A 459 -36.48 44.66 -5.95
C TRP A 459 -34.96 44.51 -6.07
N SER A 460 -34.32 45.25 -6.99
CA SER A 460 -32.88 45.10 -7.29
C SER A 460 -31.97 45.22 -6.06
N GLY A 461 -32.22 46.20 -5.17
CA GLY A 461 -31.45 46.36 -3.93
C GLY A 461 -31.59 45.16 -2.98
N THR A 462 -32.81 44.65 -2.80
CA THR A 462 -33.07 43.46 -1.98
C THR A 462 -32.42 42.22 -2.58
N ILE A 463 -32.51 42.04 -3.90
CA ILE A 463 -31.87 40.93 -4.62
C ILE A 463 -30.34 40.97 -4.44
N LEU A 464 -29.72 42.15 -4.54
CA LEU A 464 -28.29 42.30 -4.31
C LEU A 464 -27.87 41.97 -2.88
N ILE A 465 -28.65 42.41 -1.88
CA ILE A 465 -28.40 42.07 -0.47
C ILE A 465 -28.51 40.56 -0.25
N ILE A 466 -29.58 39.93 -0.76
CA ILE A 466 -29.76 38.47 -0.67
C ILE A 466 -28.61 37.75 -1.37
N ALA A 467 -28.21 38.18 -2.57
CA ALA A 467 -27.08 37.60 -3.29
C ALA A 467 -25.77 37.73 -2.50
N LEU A 468 -25.51 38.88 -1.87
CA LEU A 468 -24.33 39.09 -1.04
C LEU A 468 -24.34 38.20 0.20
N ILE A 469 -25.50 38.04 0.85
CA ILE A 469 -25.68 37.11 1.97
C ILE A 469 -25.41 35.67 1.51
N LEU A 470 -25.98 35.25 0.37
CA LEU A 470 -25.74 33.93 -0.19
C LEU A 470 -24.27 33.70 -0.56
N VAL A 471 -23.57 34.73 -1.05
CA VAL A 471 -22.12 34.67 -1.28
C VAL A 471 -21.37 34.51 0.04
N GLY A 472 -21.75 35.24 1.09
CA GLY A 472 -21.15 35.10 2.43
C GLY A 472 -21.36 33.71 3.02
N ILE A 473 -22.58 33.16 2.90
CA ILE A 473 -22.91 31.79 3.32
C ILE A 473 -22.11 30.78 2.49
N SER A 474 -22.00 30.98 1.17
CA SER A 474 -21.23 30.11 0.27
C SER A 474 -19.74 30.13 0.61
N ALA A 475 -19.18 31.31 0.93
CA ALA A 475 -17.80 31.45 1.36
C ALA A 475 -17.53 30.73 2.69
N TYR A 476 -18.46 30.80 3.64
CA TYR A 476 -18.42 29.99 4.86
C TYR A 476 -18.55 28.48 4.57
N GLY A 477 -19.39 28.09 3.62
CA GLY A 477 -19.49 26.70 3.17
C GLY A 477 -18.19 26.18 2.55
N ILE A 478 -17.51 27.02 1.75
CA ILE A 478 -16.21 26.69 1.14
C ILE A 478 -15.13 26.45 2.20
N SER A 479 -15.14 27.18 3.32
CA SER A 479 -14.15 26.96 4.40
C SER A 479 -14.36 25.66 5.17
N GLN A 480 -15.51 24.98 5.00
CA GLN A 480 -15.81 23.69 5.60
C GLN A 480 -15.48 22.49 4.70
N ILE A 481 -14.93 22.72 3.50
CA ILE A 481 -14.55 21.65 2.58
C ILE A 481 -13.44 20.80 3.21
N LYS A 482 -13.68 19.49 3.28
CA LYS A 482 -12.69 18.49 3.68
C LYS A 482 -12.26 17.74 2.42
N VAL A 483 -10.98 17.82 2.10
CA VAL A 483 -10.38 17.04 1.00
C VAL A 483 -10.23 15.60 1.47
N ASN A 484 -10.67 14.65 0.65
CA ASN A 484 -10.54 13.22 0.89
C ASN A 484 -10.10 12.54 -0.41
N ASP A 485 -9.02 11.79 -0.33
CA ASP A 485 -8.36 11.11 -1.45
C ASP A 485 -8.41 9.58 -1.33
N ASN A 486 -9.18 9.04 -0.39
CA ASN A 486 -9.37 7.61 -0.22
C ASN A 486 -10.22 7.03 -1.38
N PRO A 487 -9.67 6.14 -2.23
CA PRO A 487 -10.41 5.58 -3.36
C PRO A 487 -11.61 4.75 -2.93
N VAL A 488 -11.52 3.96 -1.84
CA VAL A 488 -12.65 3.14 -1.37
C VAL A 488 -13.87 4.00 -1.01
N LYS A 489 -13.66 5.20 -0.48
CA LYS A 489 -14.75 6.14 -0.13
C LYS A 489 -15.43 6.78 -1.36
N TRP A 490 -14.86 6.67 -2.56
CA TRP A 490 -15.51 7.13 -3.80
C TRP A 490 -16.63 6.19 -4.27
N PHE A 491 -16.64 4.94 -3.81
CA PHE A 491 -17.76 4.03 -4.02
C PHE A 491 -18.94 4.34 -3.10
N THR A 492 -20.15 4.00 -3.55
CA THR A 492 -21.36 4.10 -2.71
C THR A 492 -21.28 3.17 -1.50
N THR A 493 -22.00 3.48 -0.43
CA THR A 493 -21.95 2.74 0.84
C THR A 493 -22.37 1.28 0.74
N ASP A 494 -23.13 0.92 -0.29
CA ASP A 494 -23.62 -0.42 -0.59
C ASP A 494 -22.71 -1.20 -1.56
N HIS A 495 -21.64 -0.57 -2.06
CA HIS A 495 -20.72 -1.22 -2.99
C HIS A 495 -19.86 -2.29 -2.29
N GLU A 496 -19.65 -3.42 -2.95
CA GLU A 496 -18.96 -4.60 -2.38
C GLU A 496 -17.59 -4.28 -1.78
N ILE A 497 -16.78 -3.46 -2.45
CA ILE A 497 -15.42 -3.08 -2.00
C ILE A 497 -15.49 -2.27 -0.70
N ARG A 498 -16.47 -1.37 -0.58
CA ARG A 498 -16.62 -0.52 0.60
C ARG A 498 -17.15 -1.32 1.79
N VAL A 499 -18.10 -2.22 1.55
CA VAL A 499 -18.59 -3.16 2.59
C VAL A 499 -17.46 -4.09 3.05
N ALA A 500 -16.66 -4.63 2.13
CA ALA A 500 -15.52 -5.48 2.46
C ALA A 500 -14.45 -4.73 3.29
N ASP A 501 -14.11 -3.49 2.90
CA ASP A 501 -13.18 -2.65 3.63
C ASP A 501 -13.67 -2.31 5.05
N ASP A 502 -14.95 -1.94 5.19
CA ASP A 502 -15.54 -1.61 6.49
C ASP A 502 -15.57 -2.82 7.44
N ILE A 503 -15.96 -4.01 6.95
CA ILE A 503 -15.99 -5.23 7.76
C ILE A 503 -14.57 -5.67 8.15
N LEU A 504 -13.61 -5.65 7.21
CA LEU A 504 -12.24 -6.08 7.52
C LEU A 504 -11.53 -5.09 8.45
N ASN A 505 -11.74 -3.78 8.32
CA ASN A 505 -11.23 -2.81 9.28
C ASN A 505 -11.83 -2.94 10.69
N HIS A 506 -12.98 -3.61 10.83
CA HIS A 506 -13.55 -3.94 12.13
C HIS A 506 -12.76 -5.05 12.84
N HIS A 507 -12.40 -6.12 12.10
CA HIS A 507 -11.72 -7.30 12.65
C HIS A 507 -10.18 -7.17 12.72
N PHE A 508 -9.58 -6.34 11.87
CA PHE A 508 -8.13 -6.23 11.71
C PHE A 508 -7.58 -4.84 12.07
N GLY A 509 -6.25 -4.75 12.23
CA GLY A 509 -5.54 -3.51 12.53
C GLY A 509 -5.55 -2.46 11.42
N GLY A 510 -6.07 -2.79 10.23
CA GLY A 510 -6.19 -1.87 9.11
C GLY A 510 -5.96 -2.53 7.76
N THR A 511 -6.73 -2.12 6.74
CA THR A 511 -6.58 -2.55 5.34
C THR A 511 -5.62 -1.67 4.54
N TYR A 512 -5.27 -0.49 5.06
CA TYR A 512 -4.33 0.44 4.44
C TYR A 512 -2.94 0.29 5.05
N THR A 513 -1.91 0.23 4.22
CA THR A 513 -0.52 0.09 4.66
C THR A 513 0.28 1.36 4.33
N ALA A 514 0.96 1.89 5.33
CA ALA A 514 1.97 2.92 5.20
C ALA A 514 3.33 2.37 5.61
N TYR A 515 4.41 2.94 5.07
CA TYR A 515 5.77 2.53 5.34
C TYR A 515 6.53 3.65 6.04
N LEU A 516 7.15 3.32 7.17
CA LEU A 516 8.07 4.20 7.88
C LEU A 516 9.46 3.57 7.86
N THR A 517 10.36 4.15 7.07
CA THR A 517 11.72 3.62 6.88
C THR A 517 12.74 4.47 7.62
N PHE A 518 13.62 3.82 8.39
CA PHE A 518 14.81 4.43 8.96
C PHE A 518 16.05 3.97 8.21
N GLU A 519 16.96 4.89 7.95
CA GLU A 519 18.25 4.64 7.31
C GLU A 519 19.38 5.19 8.17
N GLU A 520 20.46 4.42 8.29
CA GLU A 520 21.67 4.88 8.95
C GLU A 520 22.32 6.06 8.20
N VAL A 521 22.45 7.19 8.89
CA VAL A 521 23.28 8.29 8.42
C VAL A 521 24.74 7.95 8.68
N ARG A 522 25.47 7.54 7.64
CA ARG A 522 26.90 7.22 7.77
C ARG A 522 27.71 8.47 8.16
N PRO A 523 28.41 8.48 9.29
CA PRO A 523 29.26 9.61 9.66
C PRO A 523 30.41 9.76 8.66
N GLN A 524 30.76 11.01 8.33
CA GLN A 524 31.85 11.33 7.40
C GLN A 524 33.25 11.03 7.97
N ALA A 525 33.38 10.77 9.28
CA ALA A 525 34.64 10.51 9.99
C ALA A 525 34.52 9.34 10.99
N CYS A 526 35.65 8.72 11.40
CA CYS A 526 35.65 7.65 12.41
C CYS A 526 35.16 8.18 13.75
N ASP A 527 34.17 7.52 14.35
CA ASP A 527 33.74 7.77 15.73
C ASP A 527 34.54 6.93 16.75
N CYS A 528 35.86 6.88 16.57
CA CYS A 528 36.76 6.02 17.33
C CYS A 528 36.78 6.39 18.84
N GLU A 529 36.72 7.68 19.15
CA GLU A 529 36.71 8.23 20.52
C GLU A 529 35.42 7.90 21.28
N LYS A 530 34.24 8.02 20.66
CA LYS A 530 33.00 7.63 21.33
C LYS A 530 32.92 6.13 21.57
N LYS A 531 33.44 5.32 20.64
CA LYS A 531 33.50 3.86 20.80
C LYS A 531 34.42 3.47 21.96
N SER A 532 35.59 4.09 22.10
CA SER A 532 36.51 3.80 23.21
C SER A 532 35.91 4.22 24.55
N HIS A 533 35.24 5.37 24.65
CA HIS A 533 34.52 5.77 25.86
C HIS A 533 33.39 4.82 26.25
N LEU A 534 32.66 4.27 25.26
CA LEU A 534 31.64 3.25 25.53
C LEU A 534 32.25 1.98 26.13
N ILE A 535 33.34 1.48 25.53
CA ILE A 535 34.06 0.29 26.02
C ILE A 535 34.62 0.55 27.42
N GLU A 536 35.20 1.72 27.66
CA GLU A 536 35.69 2.11 28.99
C GLU A 536 34.57 2.10 30.02
N ALA A 537 33.45 2.76 29.74
CA ALA A 537 32.32 2.86 30.68
C ALA A 537 31.78 1.47 31.04
N GLN A 538 31.67 0.56 30.06
CA GLN A 538 31.22 -0.82 30.32
C GLN A 538 32.27 -1.66 31.05
N ALA A 539 33.55 -1.52 30.72
CA ALA A 539 34.64 -2.20 31.42
C ALA A 539 34.70 -1.78 32.89
N ARG A 540 34.59 -0.48 33.17
CA ARG A 540 34.53 0.06 34.53
C ARG A 540 33.33 -0.50 35.29
N LYS A 541 32.17 -0.59 34.65
CA LYS A 541 30.95 -1.15 35.26
C LYS A 541 31.09 -2.64 35.59
N ARG A 542 31.71 -3.44 34.73
CA ARG A 542 31.83 -4.91 34.89
C ARG A 542 32.93 -5.29 35.88
N PHE A 543 34.11 -4.69 35.76
CA PHE A 543 35.32 -5.23 36.39
C PHE A 543 35.84 -4.47 37.61
N THR A 544 35.54 -3.17 37.76
CA THR A 544 36.15 -2.34 38.83
C THR A 544 35.88 -2.89 40.25
N ALA A 545 34.73 -3.54 40.46
CA ALA A 545 34.39 -4.13 41.75
C ALA A 545 35.25 -5.35 42.13
N HIS A 546 35.75 -6.09 41.14
CA HIS A 546 36.47 -7.35 41.33
C HIS A 546 37.98 -7.21 41.12
N SER A 547 38.40 -6.45 40.10
CA SER A 547 39.78 -6.35 39.62
C SER A 547 40.16 -4.90 39.26
N PRO A 548 40.24 -3.97 40.24
CA PRO A 548 40.42 -2.54 39.95
C PRO A 548 41.76 -2.21 39.29
N LYS A 549 42.84 -2.92 39.63
CA LYS A 549 44.17 -2.67 39.05
C LYS A 549 44.23 -3.11 37.59
N GLU A 550 43.74 -4.31 37.30
CA GLU A 550 43.69 -4.90 35.97
C GLU A 550 42.69 -4.16 35.06
N THR A 551 41.63 -3.59 35.64
CA THR A 551 40.70 -2.70 34.92
C THR A 551 41.39 -1.44 34.40
N GLU A 552 42.22 -0.78 35.22
CA GLU A 552 42.99 0.38 34.74
C GLU A 552 44.07 -0.02 33.71
N GLU A 553 44.68 -1.20 33.84
CA GLU A 553 45.63 -1.73 32.85
C GLU A 553 44.95 -1.96 31.49
N PHE A 554 43.75 -2.55 31.49
CA PHE A 554 42.93 -2.71 30.29
C PHE A 554 42.54 -1.36 29.66
N ILE A 555 42.08 -0.41 30.47
CA ILE A 555 41.64 0.92 29.99
C ILE A 555 42.82 1.72 29.43
N ALA A 556 43.99 1.66 30.06
CA ALA A 556 45.20 2.28 29.55
C ALA A 556 45.57 1.74 28.16
N LYS A 557 45.45 0.42 27.96
CA LYS A 557 45.65 -0.20 26.64
C LYS A 557 44.62 0.26 25.62
N LEU A 558 43.34 0.32 26.00
CA LEU A 558 42.25 0.79 25.15
C LEU A 558 42.48 2.23 24.67
N HIS A 559 42.85 3.13 25.59
CA HIS A 559 43.15 4.54 25.28
C HIS A 559 44.36 4.66 24.35
N GLN A 560 45.42 3.90 24.61
CA GLN A 560 46.60 3.84 23.74
C GLN A 560 46.22 3.44 22.30
N LEU A 561 45.39 2.42 22.13
CA LEU A 561 44.94 1.94 20.83
C LEU A 561 44.02 2.96 20.12
N SER A 562 43.13 3.61 20.88
CA SER A 562 42.24 4.67 20.39
C SER A 562 43.04 5.86 19.81
N ASP A 563 44.03 6.35 20.55
CA ASP A 563 44.88 7.47 20.14
C ASP A 563 45.76 7.17 18.92
N GLN A 564 46.19 5.91 18.78
CA GLN A 564 46.94 5.45 17.61
C GLN A 564 46.07 5.46 16.36
N ARG A 565 44.79 5.08 16.48
CA ARG A 565 43.89 4.95 15.32
C ARG A 565 43.21 6.26 14.92
N ALA A 566 42.98 7.17 15.86
CA ALA A 566 42.45 8.52 15.58
C ALA A 566 43.29 9.32 14.54
N LYS A 567 44.54 8.89 14.30
CA LYS A 567 45.50 9.55 13.39
C LYS A 567 45.57 8.93 11.99
N LEU A 568 44.85 7.84 11.72
CA LEU A 568 44.91 7.10 10.44
C LEU A 568 43.66 7.36 9.58
N ALA A 569 43.86 7.53 8.27
CA ALA A 569 42.77 7.66 7.31
C ALA A 569 42.16 6.27 7.02
N GLY A 570 41.03 5.95 7.66
CA GLY A 570 40.28 4.71 7.45
C GLY A 570 39.77 4.09 8.78
N CYS A 571 38.49 3.73 8.83
CA CYS A 571 37.80 3.29 10.05
C CYS A 571 37.80 1.77 10.27
N ASP A 572 38.84 1.06 9.86
CA ASP A 572 38.95 -0.37 10.17
C ASP A 572 39.55 -0.54 11.57
N VAL A 573 38.78 -1.11 12.50
CA VAL A 573 39.14 -1.30 13.91
C VAL A 573 39.60 -2.73 14.23
N SER A 574 39.66 -3.62 13.24
CA SER A 574 39.93 -5.04 13.42
C SER A 574 41.28 -5.30 14.12
N GLU A 575 42.32 -4.57 13.70
CA GLU A 575 43.66 -4.67 14.29
C GLU A 575 43.69 -4.16 15.75
N CYS A 576 42.93 -3.10 16.07
CA CYS A 576 42.82 -2.60 17.44
C CYS A 576 42.17 -3.64 18.35
N PHE A 577 41.09 -4.29 17.88
CA PHE A 577 40.44 -5.35 18.64
C PHE A 577 41.33 -6.58 18.81
N TYR A 578 42.12 -6.95 17.82
CA TYR A 578 43.10 -8.04 17.95
C TYR A 578 44.11 -7.77 19.07
N GLN A 579 44.69 -6.57 19.11
CA GLN A 579 45.65 -6.19 20.16
C GLN A 579 45.00 -6.05 21.53
N LEU A 580 43.76 -5.57 21.59
CA LEU A 580 42.99 -5.51 22.83
C LEU A 580 42.61 -6.90 23.34
N LEU A 581 42.33 -7.85 22.44
CA LEU A 581 42.05 -9.25 22.78
C LEU A 581 43.28 -9.96 23.34
N GLN A 582 44.48 -9.71 22.78
CA GLN A 582 45.73 -10.24 23.34
C GLN A 582 46.00 -9.72 24.75
N GLU A 583 45.71 -8.43 25.00
CA GLU A 583 45.82 -7.86 26.34
C GLU A 583 44.81 -8.48 27.29
N ALA A 584 43.57 -8.65 26.84
CA ALA A 584 42.52 -9.30 27.61
C ALA A 584 42.86 -10.77 27.96
N ASP A 585 43.43 -11.54 27.02
CA ASP A 585 43.91 -12.90 27.28
C ASP A 585 45.00 -12.92 28.37
N ARG A 586 45.90 -11.93 28.35
CA ARG A 586 46.96 -11.79 29.37
C ARG A 586 46.38 -11.51 30.75
N LEU A 587 45.36 -10.65 30.83
CA LEU A 587 44.67 -10.33 32.09
C LEU A 587 43.86 -11.53 32.60
N ASP A 588 43.17 -12.25 31.71
CA ASP A 588 42.40 -13.45 32.08
C ASP A 588 43.31 -14.57 32.60
N GLN A 589 44.47 -14.79 31.99
CA GLN A 589 45.46 -15.75 32.53
C GLN A 589 45.94 -15.39 33.94
N LYS A 590 45.95 -14.09 34.29
CA LYS A 590 46.38 -13.62 35.60
C LYS A 590 45.31 -13.75 36.67
N ILE A 591 44.02 -13.60 36.31
CA ILE A 591 42.90 -13.48 37.26
C ILE A 591 42.04 -14.75 37.32
N LEU A 592 41.91 -15.47 36.20
CA LEU A 592 40.97 -16.58 36.04
C LEU A 592 41.64 -17.95 36.00
N ALA A 593 42.98 -18.04 35.95
CA ALA A 593 43.67 -19.32 35.87
C ALA A 593 43.33 -20.26 37.04
N GLY A 594 43.28 -19.74 38.27
CA GLY A 594 42.88 -20.52 39.45
C GLY A 594 41.43 -21.01 39.37
N TRP A 595 40.50 -20.13 38.98
CA TRP A 595 39.08 -20.46 38.83
C TRP A 595 38.80 -21.50 37.74
N ASN A 596 39.50 -21.42 36.59
CA ASN A 596 39.38 -22.42 35.53
C ASN A 596 39.85 -23.79 36.02
N LEU A 597 40.97 -23.82 36.75
CA LEU A 597 41.54 -25.07 37.27
C LEU A 597 40.66 -25.70 38.36
N LEU A 598 39.98 -24.89 39.19
CA LEU A 598 38.94 -25.37 40.11
C LEU A 598 37.72 -25.91 39.38
N ALA A 599 37.20 -25.17 38.40
CA ALA A 599 36.02 -25.59 37.64
C ALA A 599 36.26 -26.94 36.95
N ASP A 600 37.43 -27.08 36.29
CA ASP A 600 37.84 -28.33 35.65
C ASP A 600 37.91 -29.47 36.67
N GLU A 601 38.63 -29.29 37.79
CA GLU A 601 38.78 -30.35 38.80
C GLU A 601 37.42 -30.76 39.39
N ILE A 602 36.54 -29.79 39.70
CA ILE A 602 35.20 -30.03 40.26
C ILE A 602 34.32 -30.78 39.26
N ASN A 603 34.38 -30.44 37.98
CA ASN A 603 33.58 -31.06 36.93
C ASN A 603 33.89 -32.56 36.77
N TYR A 604 35.12 -32.99 37.08
CA TYR A 604 35.54 -34.40 37.00
C TYR A 604 35.41 -35.18 38.33
N LEU A 605 34.89 -34.58 39.40
CA LEU A 605 34.64 -35.30 40.66
C LEU A 605 33.43 -36.24 40.54
N ASP A 606 33.51 -37.39 41.21
CA ASP A 606 32.37 -38.32 41.37
C ASP A 606 31.39 -37.78 42.44
N PRO A 607 30.13 -37.46 42.08
CA PRO A 607 29.15 -36.88 42.99
C PRO A 607 28.66 -37.86 44.08
N ALA A 608 28.90 -39.17 43.99
CA ALA A 608 28.31 -40.14 44.92
C ALA A 608 28.72 -39.93 46.41
N ASP A 609 29.93 -39.43 46.67
CA ASP A 609 30.51 -39.27 48.02
C ASP A 609 30.86 -37.81 48.37
N LEU A 610 30.30 -36.85 47.65
CA LEU A 610 30.59 -35.42 47.76
C LEU A 610 29.81 -34.78 48.92
N THR A 611 30.53 -34.31 49.94
CA THR A 611 30.00 -33.57 51.09
C THR A 611 30.82 -32.31 51.32
N THR A 612 30.28 -31.38 52.11
CA THR A 612 30.98 -30.14 52.50
C THR A 612 32.30 -30.38 53.25
N THR A 613 32.53 -31.61 53.76
CA THR A 613 33.80 -32.02 54.39
C THR A 613 34.72 -32.78 53.45
N THR A 614 34.22 -33.50 52.43
CA THR A 614 35.05 -34.24 51.47
C THR A 614 35.50 -33.37 50.30
N LEU A 615 34.70 -32.38 49.87
CA LEU A 615 35.06 -31.46 48.77
C LEU A 615 36.39 -30.73 48.99
N PRO A 616 36.67 -30.10 50.16
CA PRO A 616 37.96 -29.47 50.41
C PRO A 616 39.15 -30.44 50.31
N ILE A 617 38.95 -31.70 50.72
CA ILE A 617 39.99 -32.74 50.69
C ILE A 617 40.29 -33.16 49.25
N ARG A 618 39.26 -33.27 48.41
CA ARG A 618 39.41 -33.60 46.99
C ARG A 618 40.13 -32.51 46.22
N LEU A 619 39.87 -31.24 46.55
CA LEU A 619 40.50 -30.08 45.91
C LEU A 619 41.90 -29.74 46.47
N GLN A 620 42.41 -30.48 47.47
CA GLN A 620 43.77 -30.25 47.98
C GLN A 620 44.87 -30.57 46.95
N THR A 621 44.59 -31.43 45.97
CA THR A 621 45.51 -31.78 44.89
C THR A 621 45.91 -30.59 44.04
N VAL A 622 45.00 -29.62 43.92
CA VAL A 622 45.17 -28.38 43.14
C VAL A 622 45.43 -27.16 44.01
N ALA A 623 45.43 -27.30 45.34
CA ALA A 623 45.54 -26.17 46.27
C ALA A 623 46.84 -25.36 46.14
N SER A 624 47.95 -25.96 45.67
CA SER A 624 49.19 -25.22 45.42
C SER A 624 49.12 -24.30 44.20
N ASP A 625 48.24 -24.62 43.25
CA ASP A 625 48.18 -24.00 41.94
C ASP A 625 47.06 -22.95 41.85
N VAL A 626 46.12 -22.97 42.81
CA VAL A 626 44.92 -22.10 42.83
C VAL A 626 44.95 -21.01 43.91
N GLY A 627 46.05 -20.85 44.66
CA GLY A 627 46.24 -19.67 45.52
C GLY A 627 45.09 -19.37 46.51
N ASP A 628 44.53 -18.15 46.41
CA ASP A 628 43.53 -17.59 47.34
C ASP A 628 42.07 -17.93 46.93
N GLU A 629 41.89 -18.45 45.72
CA GLU A 629 40.59 -18.73 45.10
C GLU A 629 39.91 -19.97 45.74
N LEU A 630 40.67 -20.98 46.12
CA LEU A 630 40.15 -22.18 46.81
C LEU A 630 39.52 -21.83 48.18
N PRO A 631 40.19 -21.06 49.07
CA PRO A 631 39.56 -20.55 50.29
C PRO A 631 38.29 -19.73 50.05
N LEU A 632 38.26 -18.93 48.98
CA LEU A 632 37.10 -18.11 48.59
C LEU A 632 35.90 -18.95 48.15
N LEU A 633 36.12 -19.97 47.32
CA LEU A 633 35.10 -20.94 46.92
C LEU A 633 34.51 -21.65 48.14
N LEU A 634 35.38 -22.16 49.02
CA LEU A 634 34.95 -22.87 50.24
C LEU A 634 34.19 -21.96 51.21
N ALA A 635 34.56 -20.69 51.31
CA ALA A 635 33.83 -19.72 52.11
C ALA A 635 32.42 -19.44 51.58
N GLN A 636 32.23 -19.31 50.26
CA GLN A 636 30.91 -19.12 49.65
C GLN A 636 30.02 -20.37 49.77
N LEU A 637 30.61 -21.56 49.65
CA LEU A 637 29.92 -22.83 49.85
C LEU A 637 29.54 -23.10 51.32
N SER A 638 30.24 -22.50 52.28
CA SER A 638 29.91 -22.61 53.71
C SER A 638 28.54 -22.02 54.08
N ALA A 639 27.86 -21.28 53.20
CA ALA A 639 26.48 -20.88 53.42
C ALA A 639 25.46 -22.00 53.12
N GLN A 640 25.88 -23.10 52.49
CA GLN A 640 25.01 -24.14 51.90
C GLN A 640 25.29 -25.55 52.48
N HIS A 641 25.37 -25.65 53.81
CA HIS A 641 25.76 -26.88 54.52
C HIS A 641 24.87 -28.12 54.29
N GLU A 642 23.66 -27.96 53.74
CA GLU A 642 22.69 -29.04 53.52
C GLU A 642 22.84 -29.73 52.16
N LEU A 643 23.63 -29.18 51.23
CA LEU A 643 23.84 -29.75 49.91
C LEU A 643 24.89 -30.87 49.94
N VAL A 644 24.59 -31.99 49.29
CA VAL A 644 25.49 -33.14 49.10
C VAL A 644 25.34 -33.69 47.69
N GLY A 645 26.38 -34.36 47.20
CA GLY A 645 26.43 -34.95 45.87
C GLY A 645 26.28 -33.97 44.71
N GLU A 646 25.48 -34.32 43.71
CA GLU A 646 25.29 -33.55 42.47
C GLU A 646 24.84 -32.09 42.72
N PRO A 647 23.85 -31.79 43.60
CA PRO A 647 23.52 -30.41 43.97
C PRO A 647 24.67 -29.59 44.57
N LEU A 648 25.60 -30.23 45.30
CA LEU A 648 26.77 -29.56 45.85
C LEU A 648 27.82 -29.29 44.77
N GLN A 649 27.99 -30.22 43.84
CA GLN A 649 28.85 -30.08 42.67
C GLN A 649 28.35 -28.93 41.77
N ASP A 650 27.05 -28.89 41.47
CA ASP A 650 26.42 -27.81 40.68
C ASP A 650 26.56 -26.44 41.36
N ALA A 651 26.37 -26.38 42.68
CA ALA A 651 26.56 -25.13 43.43
C ALA A 651 28.01 -24.64 43.37
N ALA A 652 28.99 -25.56 43.47
CA ALA A 652 30.40 -25.22 43.38
C ALA A 652 30.78 -24.76 41.96
N LEU A 653 30.29 -25.44 40.92
CA LEU A 653 30.46 -25.02 39.53
C LEU A 653 29.81 -23.67 39.25
N THR A 654 28.61 -23.42 39.77
CA THR A 654 27.91 -22.13 39.63
C THR A 654 28.72 -20.97 40.23
N ILE A 655 29.40 -21.18 41.36
CA ILE A 655 30.29 -20.19 41.96
C ILE A 655 31.51 -19.95 41.07
N CYS A 656 32.16 -21.02 40.58
CA CYS A 656 33.26 -20.90 39.64
C CYS A 656 32.84 -20.14 38.37
N GLU A 657 31.69 -20.47 37.78
CA GLU A 657 31.12 -19.78 36.62
C GLU A 657 30.88 -18.29 36.88
N THR A 658 30.43 -17.92 38.08
CA THR A 658 30.23 -16.50 38.46
C THR A 658 31.53 -15.71 38.36
N HIS A 659 32.66 -16.31 38.74
CA HIS A 659 33.99 -15.71 38.62
C HIS A 659 34.52 -15.76 37.18
N LEU A 660 34.33 -16.88 36.47
CA LEU A 660 34.76 -17.04 35.07
C LEU A 660 34.00 -16.10 34.11
N ASN A 661 32.77 -15.71 34.46
CA ASN A 661 32.01 -14.68 33.75
C ASN A 661 32.64 -13.28 33.83
N GLN A 662 33.70 -13.08 34.62
CA GLN A 662 34.51 -11.85 34.66
C GLN A 662 35.69 -11.85 33.67
N SER A 663 35.61 -12.63 32.58
CA SER A 663 36.60 -12.64 31.50
C SER A 663 36.63 -11.32 30.72
N TYR A 664 37.81 -10.69 30.69
CA TYR A 664 38.11 -9.56 29.81
C TYR A 664 38.07 -9.99 28.35
N ARG A 665 38.49 -11.22 28.03
CA ARG A 665 38.47 -11.74 26.65
C ARG A 665 37.05 -11.80 26.11
N SER A 666 36.14 -12.44 26.83
CA SER A 666 34.73 -12.51 26.48
C SER A 666 34.12 -11.10 26.36
N PHE A 667 34.46 -10.20 27.28
CA PHE A 667 34.05 -8.80 27.20
C PHE A 667 34.56 -8.07 25.95
N VAL A 668 35.82 -8.27 25.53
CA VAL A 668 36.35 -7.66 24.30
C VAL A 668 35.59 -8.16 23.07
N VAL A 669 35.27 -9.45 23.00
CA VAL A 669 34.49 -10.03 21.90
C VAL A 669 33.05 -9.47 21.89
N GLU A 670 32.40 -9.40 23.05
CA GLU A 670 31.07 -8.80 23.20
C GLU A 670 31.08 -7.32 22.76
N MET A 671 32.05 -6.54 23.21
CA MET A 671 32.20 -5.14 22.84
C MET A 671 32.51 -4.96 21.37
N GLN A 672 33.34 -5.82 20.78
CA GLN A 672 33.61 -5.80 19.35
C GLN A 672 32.32 -5.98 18.56
N ALA A 673 31.48 -6.94 18.94
CA ALA A 673 30.18 -7.14 18.34
C ALA A 673 29.29 -5.90 18.51
N GLU A 674 29.20 -5.33 19.72
CA GLU A 674 28.37 -4.16 20.02
C GLU A 674 28.76 -2.92 19.21
N VAL A 675 30.06 -2.59 19.12
CA VAL A 675 30.51 -1.36 18.44
C VAL A 675 30.65 -1.48 16.93
N THR A 676 30.65 -2.71 16.39
CA THR A 676 30.69 -2.96 14.94
C THR A 676 29.34 -3.36 14.36
N ALA A 677 28.38 -3.74 15.22
CA ALA A 677 27.02 -4.07 14.82
C ALA A 677 26.38 -2.89 14.05
N PRO A 678 25.73 -3.18 12.90
CA PRO A 678 24.84 -2.22 12.26
C PRO A 678 23.76 -1.71 13.22
N PRO A 679 23.20 -0.50 13.01
CA PRO A 679 22.21 0.08 13.92
C PRO A 679 21.04 -0.86 14.22
N PHE A 680 20.53 -1.59 13.22
CA PHE A 680 19.39 -2.50 13.42
C PHE A 680 19.80 -3.91 13.88
N LYS A 681 21.03 -4.06 14.40
CA LYS A 681 21.44 -5.16 15.30
C LYS A 681 21.74 -4.67 16.72
N GLN A 682 21.69 -3.36 16.98
CA GLN A 682 21.95 -2.80 18.30
C GLN A 682 20.66 -2.80 19.14
N PRO A 683 20.65 -3.39 20.35
CA PRO A 683 19.47 -3.45 21.20
C PRO A 683 18.83 -2.08 21.48
N LYS A 684 19.66 -1.04 21.66
CA LYS A 684 19.18 0.31 21.92
C LYS A 684 18.30 0.85 20.78
N MET A 685 18.69 0.62 19.53
CA MET A 685 17.91 1.05 18.37
C MET A 685 16.64 0.24 18.20
N LEU A 686 16.71 -1.08 18.44
CA LEU A 686 15.56 -1.97 18.35
C LEU A 686 14.50 -1.64 19.43
N ARG A 687 14.92 -1.31 20.65
CA ARG A 687 14.02 -0.80 21.70
C ARG A 687 13.42 0.56 21.36
N TYR A 688 14.18 1.45 20.71
CA TYR A 688 13.62 2.71 20.21
C TYR A 688 12.50 2.48 19.18
N ILE A 689 12.68 1.51 18.27
CA ILE A 689 11.63 1.12 17.31
C ILE A 689 10.42 0.53 18.04
N GLU A 690 10.63 -0.30 19.06
CA GLU A 690 9.57 -0.84 19.91
C GLU A 690 8.76 0.27 20.60
N ASP A 691 9.43 1.19 21.29
CA ASP A 691 8.80 2.34 21.95
C ASP A 691 8.01 3.20 20.96
N LEU A 692 8.56 3.40 19.76
CA LEU A 692 7.90 4.13 18.68
C LEU A 692 6.64 3.41 18.18
N GLN A 693 6.71 2.09 18.00
CA GLN A 693 5.56 1.27 17.59
C GLN A 693 4.43 1.37 18.62
N GLU A 694 4.75 1.27 19.92
CA GLU A 694 3.77 1.43 20.99
C GLU A 694 3.15 2.83 21.00
N HIS A 695 3.97 3.87 20.84
CA HIS A 695 3.50 5.25 20.77
C HIS A 695 2.52 5.49 19.61
N LEU A 696 2.81 4.90 18.44
CA LEU A 696 1.94 4.99 17.26
C LEU A 696 0.60 4.28 17.48
N GLN A 697 0.60 3.07 18.04
CA GLN A 697 -0.63 2.32 18.29
C GLN A 697 -1.54 2.98 19.33
N GLN A 698 -0.97 3.62 20.35
CA GLN A 698 -1.73 4.38 21.36
C GLN A 698 -2.48 5.60 20.77
N SER A 699 -2.20 5.99 19.52
CA SER A 699 -2.84 7.14 18.88
C SER A 699 -4.31 6.96 18.54
N GLY A 700 -4.77 5.72 18.38
CA GLY A 700 -6.09 5.37 17.86
C GLY A 700 -6.26 5.54 16.33
N LEU A 701 -5.25 6.07 15.63
CA LEU A 701 -5.24 6.20 14.16
C LEU A 701 -4.59 5.00 13.49
N VAL A 702 -3.51 4.50 14.10
CA VAL A 702 -2.81 3.29 13.69
C VAL A 702 -3.44 2.11 14.42
N GLY A 703 -3.99 1.16 13.69
CA GLY A 703 -4.56 -0.03 14.32
C GLY A 703 -3.51 -1.09 14.59
N LYS A 704 -2.47 -1.20 13.77
CA LYS A 704 -1.34 -2.10 14.04
C LYS A 704 -0.04 -1.60 13.42
N THR A 705 1.08 -2.00 14.01
CA THR A 705 2.43 -1.82 13.46
C THR A 705 3.13 -3.17 13.43
N THR A 706 4.03 -3.36 12.47
CA THR A 706 4.81 -4.59 12.36
C THR A 706 6.21 -4.25 11.87
N SER A 707 7.22 -4.78 12.55
CA SER A 707 8.62 -4.59 12.19
C SER A 707 9.45 -5.84 12.46
N VAL A 708 10.73 -5.75 12.08
CA VAL A 708 11.74 -6.77 12.39
C VAL A 708 11.88 -7.04 13.90
N VAL A 709 11.51 -6.07 14.75
CA VAL A 709 11.57 -6.18 16.21
C VAL A 709 10.56 -7.19 16.73
N ASP A 710 9.36 -7.23 16.15
CA ASP A 710 8.31 -8.18 16.52
C ASP A 710 8.75 -9.63 16.25
N ALA A 711 9.35 -9.86 15.08
CA ALA A 711 9.94 -11.14 14.72
C ALA A 711 11.09 -11.54 15.65
N LEU A 712 11.97 -10.58 15.98
CA LEU A 712 13.09 -10.78 16.89
C LEU A 712 12.62 -11.16 18.30
N LYS A 713 11.64 -10.45 18.86
CA LYS A 713 11.09 -10.72 20.20
C LYS A 713 10.42 -12.09 20.24
N LYS A 714 9.65 -12.45 19.21
CA LYS A 714 9.03 -13.77 19.10
C LYS A 714 10.08 -14.88 19.03
N ALA A 715 11.10 -14.73 18.19
CA ALA A 715 12.18 -15.70 18.10
C ALA A 715 12.98 -15.83 19.42
N ASN A 716 13.25 -14.71 20.09
CA ASN A 716 13.92 -14.71 21.39
C ASN A 716 13.09 -15.43 22.47
N PHE A 717 11.76 -15.22 22.47
CA PHE A 717 10.84 -15.92 23.35
C PHE A 717 10.88 -17.43 23.12
N GLU A 718 10.79 -17.89 21.87
CA GLU A 718 10.79 -19.32 21.54
C GLU A 718 12.15 -20.00 21.81
N LEU A 719 13.26 -19.30 21.55
CA LEU A 719 14.60 -19.82 21.86
C LEU A 719 14.81 -20.10 23.35
N ASN A 720 14.26 -19.23 24.20
CA ASN A 720 14.41 -19.30 25.65
C ASN A 720 13.19 -19.88 26.37
N TYR A 721 12.20 -20.38 25.61
CA TYR A 721 10.99 -20.94 26.17
C TYR A 721 11.32 -22.17 27.03
N ALA A 722 10.71 -22.26 28.21
CA ALA A 722 10.81 -23.42 29.08
C ALA A 722 9.42 -23.94 29.42
N GLU A 723 9.15 -25.20 29.09
CA GLU A 723 7.91 -25.86 29.45
C GLU A 723 7.92 -26.32 30.92
N ALA A 724 6.80 -26.16 31.62
CA ALA A 724 6.67 -26.59 33.00
C ALA A 724 6.51 -28.13 33.07
N PRO A 725 7.15 -28.82 34.04
CA PRO A 725 6.99 -30.26 34.20
C PRO A 725 5.52 -30.67 34.43
N ALA A 726 5.11 -31.79 33.85
CA ALA A 726 3.74 -32.28 34.00
C ALA A 726 3.37 -32.54 35.49
N GLY A 727 2.19 -32.08 35.92
CA GLY A 727 1.67 -32.32 37.27
C GLY A 727 2.12 -31.33 38.35
N VAL A 728 2.82 -30.25 37.99
CA VAL A 728 3.16 -29.17 38.94
C VAL A 728 1.95 -28.30 39.31
N ASN A 729 2.03 -27.67 40.49
CA ASN A 729 0.94 -26.84 41.01
C ASN A 729 0.81 -25.50 40.24
N ALA A 730 -0.32 -24.82 40.43
CA ALA A 730 -0.62 -23.55 39.75
C ALA A 730 0.42 -22.45 39.99
N LEU A 731 1.08 -22.44 41.16
CA LEU A 731 2.11 -21.45 41.50
C LEU A 731 3.38 -21.67 40.66
N VAL A 732 3.79 -22.92 40.48
CA VAL A 732 4.94 -23.28 39.65
C VAL A 732 4.61 -23.02 38.18
N LEU A 733 3.40 -23.34 37.70
CA LEU A 733 2.96 -22.98 36.35
C LEU A 733 3.05 -21.48 36.09
N GLU A 734 2.59 -20.66 37.04
CA GLU A 734 2.68 -19.21 36.95
C GLU A 734 4.15 -18.71 36.97
N SER A 735 5.03 -19.37 37.71
CA SER A 735 6.46 -19.02 37.74
C SER A 735 7.17 -19.27 36.40
N TYR A 736 6.84 -20.37 35.72
CA TYR A 736 7.35 -20.66 34.38
C TYR A 736 6.76 -19.69 33.35
N ALA A 737 5.45 -19.42 33.44
CA ALA A 737 4.81 -18.42 32.58
C ALA A 737 5.43 -17.03 32.76
N ALA A 738 5.67 -16.61 34.01
CA ALA A 738 6.33 -15.34 34.33
C ALA A 738 7.74 -15.29 33.77
N ARG A 739 8.54 -16.36 33.92
CA ARG A 739 9.87 -16.47 33.31
C ARG A 739 9.81 -16.36 31.79
N ASN A 740 8.97 -17.13 31.12
CA ASN A 740 8.86 -17.10 29.66
C ASN A 740 8.47 -15.72 29.14
N ARG A 741 7.55 -15.02 29.83
CA ARG A 741 7.17 -13.64 29.49
C ARG A 741 8.35 -12.67 29.52
N THR A 742 9.37 -12.86 30.37
CA THR A 742 10.57 -12.01 30.38
C THR A 742 11.43 -12.16 29.13
N HIS A 743 11.34 -13.29 28.42
CA HIS A 743 12.10 -13.54 27.19
C HIS A 743 11.41 -12.98 25.94
N TYR A 744 10.18 -12.49 26.04
CA TYR A 744 9.52 -11.72 24.98
C TYR A 744 10.02 -10.26 24.99
N ALA A 745 11.30 -10.08 24.75
CA ALA A 745 12.00 -8.79 24.80
C ALA A 745 13.13 -8.76 23.78
N VAL A 746 13.57 -7.54 23.42
CA VAL A 746 14.79 -7.35 22.63
C VAL A 746 16.00 -7.88 23.44
N PRO A 747 16.84 -8.77 22.88
CA PRO A 747 18.03 -9.28 23.57
C PRO A 747 18.96 -8.16 24.05
N GLU A 748 19.67 -8.39 25.16
CA GLU A 748 20.40 -7.34 25.88
C GLU A 748 21.64 -6.77 25.17
N ASN A 749 22.26 -7.54 24.27
CA ASN A 749 23.48 -7.16 23.56
C ASN A 749 23.43 -7.56 22.08
N ALA A 750 24.24 -6.92 21.24
CA ALA A 750 24.24 -7.12 19.81
C ALA A 750 24.64 -8.55 19.38
N ALA A 751 25.45 -9.25 20.18
CA ALA A 751 25.82 -10.64 19.91
C ALA A 751 24.59 -11.56 20.00
N ALA A 752 23.79 -11.44 21.06
CA ALA A 752 22.55 -12.18 21.24
C ALA A 752 21.52 -11.82 20.14
N VAL A 753 21.37 -10.53 19.81
CA VAL A 753 20.54 -10.09 18.67
C VAL A 753 21.01 -10.76 17.37
N GLY A 754 22.31 -10.78 17.12
CA GLY A 754 22.91 -11.43 15.95
C GLY A 754 22.61 -12.92 15.88
N GLN A 755 22.69 -13.63 17.00
CA GLN A 755 22.36 -15.06 17.08
C GLN A 755 20.89 -15.32 16.73
N VAL A 756 19.96 -14.53 17.29
CA VAL A 756 18.53 -14.66 16.99
C VAL A 756 18.26 -14.37 15.51
N PHE A 757 18.89 -13.33 14.94
CA PHE A 757 18.73 -13.05 13.51
C PHE A 757 19.26 -14.15 12.60
N VAL A 758 20.39 -14.78 12.93
CA VAL A 758 20.90 -15.92 12.16
C VAL A 758 19.90 -17.09 12.17
N GLN A 759 19.19 -17.31 13.28
CA GLN A 759 18.12 -18.31 13.32
C GLN A 759 16.92 -17.90 12.45
N LEU A 760 16.53 -16.61 12.48
CA LEU A 760 15.46 -16.07 11.64
C LEU A 760 15.78 -16.07 10.15
N GLU A 761 17.05 -15.91 9.75
CA GLU A 761 17.48 -16.06 8.35
C GLU A 761 17.25 -17.49 7.82
N GLY A 762 17.10 -18.48 8.71
CA GLY A 762 16.73 -19.86 8.39
C GLY A 762 15.25 -20.07 8.05
N MET A 763 14.43 -19.01 8.03
CA MET A 763 13.00 -19.09 7.71
C MET A 763 12.73 -19.79 6.37
N LYS A 764 11.68 -20.63 6.31
CA LYS A 764 11.27 -21.31 5.06
C LYS A 764 11.02 -20.27 3.98
N LYS A 765 10.38 -19.15 4.35
CA LYS A 765 10.20 -18.00 3.50
C LYS A 765 11.34 -16.99 3.71
N LYS A 766 12.48 -17.30 3.07
CA LYS A 766 13.80 -16.65 3.24
C LYS A 766 13.80 -15.12 3.19
N ASP A 767 12.92 -14.51 2.39
CA ASP A 767 12.90 -13.06 2.22
C ASP A 767 11.92 -12.35 3.18
N SER A 768 11.11 -13.08 3.97
CA SER A 768 10.14 -12.49 4.93
C SER A 768 10.79 -11.48 5.88
N LEU A 769 11.97 -11.80 6.42
CA LEU A 769 12.74 -10.89 7.27
C LEU A 769 13.17 -9.64 6.49
N PHE A 770 13.58 -9.86 5.24
CA PHE A 770 14.18 -8.83 4.39
C PHE A 770 13.17 -7.86 3.78
N HIS A 771 11.86 -8.11 3.93
CA HIS A 771 10.81 -7.12 3.68
C HIS A 771 10.73 -6.03 4.78
N MET A 772 11.35 -6.27 5.94
CA MET A 772 11.34 -5.36 7.09
C MET A 772 12.73 -4.79 7.41
N VAL A 773 13.80 -5.45 7.01
CA VAL A 773 15.17 -4.98 7.25
C VAL A 773 16.05 -5.27 6.04
N THR A 774 16.98 -4.39 5.68
CA THR A 774 17.94 -4.71 4.62
C THR A 774 18.89 -5.82 5.05
N ARG A 775 19.45 -6.57 4.10
CA ARG A 775 20.41 -7.66 4.38
C ARG A 775 21.67 -7.22 5.12
N ASP A 776 22.03 -5.94 5.03
CA ASP A 776 23.16 -5.35 5.77
C ASP A 776 22.75 -4.77 7.14
N TYR A 777 21.47 -4.84 7.51
CA TYR A 777 20.90 -4.33 8.76
C TYR A 777 21.13 -2.83 8.99
N ARG A 778 21.24 -2.05 7.90
CA ARG A 778 21.45 -0.59 7.94
C ARG A 778 20.22 0.23 7.60
N LYS A 779 19.15 -0.41 7.11
CA LYS A 779 17.84 0.19 6.95
C LYS A 779 16.77 -0.72 7.51
N VAL A 780 15.77 -0.16 8.18
CA VAL A 780 14.59 -0.90 8.68
C VAL A 780 13.33 -0.22 8.17
N ASN A 781 12.34 -1.03 7.82
CA ASN A 781 11.03 -0.61 7.38
C ASN A 781 9.99 -1.11 8.38
N ILE A 782 9.19 -0.18 8.89
CA ILE A 782 8.08 -0.44 9.80
C ILE A 782 6.80 -0.36 8.97
N TRP A 783 6.02 -1.43 8.99
CA TRP A 783 4.72 -1.47 8.35
C TRP A 783 3.69 -0.91 9.32
N ILE A 784 2.95 0.09 8.88
CA ILE A 784 1.90 0.76 9.67
C ILE A 784 0.57 0.44 9.00
N GLN A 785 -0.30 -0.27 9.72
CA GLN A 785 -1.65 -0.55 9.27
C GLN A 785 -2.60 0.52 9.82
N LEU A 786 -3.22 1.26 8.91
CA LEU A 786 -4.17 2.32 9.21
C LEU A 786 -5.59 1.79 9.00
N LYS A 787 -6.50 2.14 9.91
CA LYS A 787 -7.93 1.80 9.79
C LYS A 787 -8.68 2.66 8.77
N SER A 788 -8.02 3.65 8.21
CA SER A 788 -8.58 4.60 7.27
C SER A 788 -7.49 5.11 6.34
N GLY A 789 -7.73 5.05 5.03
CA GLY A 789 -6.86 5.63 4.00
C GLY A 789 -7.10 7.13 3.76
N ASP A 790 -7.65 7.86 4.73
CA ASP A 790 -7.89 9.30 4.62
C ASP A 790 -6.57 10.06 4.81
N ASN A 791 -6.21 10.97 3.89
CA ASN A 791 -4.98 11.75 4.04
C ASN A 791 -4.85 12.49 5.37
N ARG A 792 -5.96 12.92 5.98
CA ARG A 792 -5.94 13.58 7.30
C ARG A 792 -5.44 12.66 8.41
N ASP A 793 -5.73 11.37 8.31
CA ASP A 793 -5.26 10.38 9.27
C ASP A 793 -3.75 10.16 9.09
N MET A 794 -3.26 10.17 7.85
CA MET A 794 -1.83 10.11 7.54
C MET A 794 -1.08 11.37 7.99
N GLU A 795 -1.63 12.56 7.74
CA GLU A 795 -1.07 13.84 8.23
C GLU A 795 -1.00 13.86 9.76
N ALA A 796 -2.07 13.42 10.43
CA ALA A 796 -2.11 13.34 11.89
C ALA A 796 -1.11 12.31 12.43
N CYS A 797 -0.94 11.18 11.77
CA CYS A 797 0.09 10.18 12.10
C CYS A 797 1.50 10.77 11.93
N SER A 798 1.77 11.43 10.80
CA SER A 798 3.06 12.08 10.52
C SER A 798 3.37 13.19 11.51
N ALA A 799 2.39 14.02 11.89
CA ALA A 799 2.58 15.09 12.85
C ALA A 799 2.98 14.57 14.24
N ARG A 800 2.47 13.39 14.63
CA ARG A 800 2.85 12.74 15.89
C ARG A 800 4.26 12.17 15.85
N LEU A 801 4.72 11.65 14.71
CA LEU A 801 6.11 11.20 14.53
C LEU A 801 7.12 12.33 14.80
N CYS A 802 6.82 13.57 14.40
CA CYS A 802 7.68 14.73 14.66
C CYS A 802 7.76 15.14 16.15
N GLY A 803 6.89 14.58 17.01
CA GLY A 803 6.86 14.87 18.45
C GLY A 803 7.54 13.80 19.32
N VAL A 804 8.09 12.74 18.72
CA VAL A 804 8.81 11.68 19.45
C VAL A 804 10.26 12.15 19.68
N PRO A 805 10.73 12.23 20.93
CA PRO A 805 12.06 12.74 21.28
C PRO A 805 13.23 11.87 20.83
#